data_AF-A0A395MTA5-F1
#
_entry.id   AF-A0A395MTA5-F1
#
_cell.length_a   1.000
_cell.length_b   1.000
_cell.length_c   1.000
_cell.angle_alpha   90.00
_cell.angle_beta   90.00
_cell.angle_gamma   90.00
#
_symmetry.space_group_name_H-M   'P 1'
#
loop_
_entity.id
_entity.type
_entity.pdbx_description
1 polymer ?
#
loop_
_entity_poly.entity_id
_entity_poly.type
_entity_poly.pdbx_seq_one_letter_code
_entity_poly.pdbx_strand_id
1 'polypeptide(L)'
;MWSLYRLAALILPLLLLWKLLVSAAEDNQSQGDPYAIPSCSGNGPMKRVVGYYQDWSESVYCDSPSPEDILDGVYTHINFAYAGIDPRTLKIIPHFRKDTETYKRLAAKKKIDSNLKIFITVGGPPADAEDSTTLAFYKIVRSERNQKIFIRSLISFLWTYDLDGVDIDWRYSLSAEIIEYYDYLPVFLRNLNHALKQTSRRGLSIALPGSDRQRLTHYNMPEVAKQVDFINFRTHDLHGVWNGPESWTWPGSYLYSHTNLSEVQTGIRVLGGALVDGGVDIGKINMGLAFYTRTFTTSNPNCSEPFCKFDSGGPSADCINTVGLKSNSEIKKKYLDERHQVELDTMGAVKVIKDSREWLTFDDEDTWKLKLEYVRKIGACIGGVVVSDINHDTKAGDFSRQLEKVTKYKSNAVFTYLTLDKRPGGGYDSRWVSEPKDKWMSRLKALANLFQKAPPGGKYSHNITDKVAPTGPSEYADKTIDPPADAILAERTVRDCGRWHTVQRDEDCARILVPNNITLDVFAYANPSVSPTNCTKSLIIGQTYCVGPTHDVFPAKHPNLAQNKYGCYARELYSRHSVLHYDFQGHRRGMTVVRCQLYCLSEEADRNQVFGLQNGDTCLCGSRLVMNSQRVDDSQCAMHCSGDKRPGCGGKNAVQIYSNLEYLRVDSKEMGCFTHDEKKPVLTGDSFEAKDMSDDVCGSYCSDKGFAFFGISEDTTCLCGDGLAKWTKKVAWEECNVNCMVREAPVCGAKGRAEVYMLNMPLKEIKEQKLRVEISEKMRELGIDAQNRYLLAT
;
A
#
# COMPACT_ATOMS: atom_id res chain seq x y z
N MET A 1 45.52 57.29 5.52
CA MET A 1 44.43 57.97 4.77
C MET A 1 44.64 57.99 3.26
N TRP A 2 45.83 58.29 2.73
CA TRP A 2 46.09 58.35 1.28
C TRP A 2 45.98 57.01 0.51
N SER A 3 46.20 55.86 1.17
CA SER A 3 46.09 54.53 0.53
C SER A 3 44.63 54.05 0.35
N LEU A 4 43.73 54.44 1.26
CA LEU A 4 42.30 54.12 1.18
C LEU A 4 41.59 54.85 0.03
N TYR A 5 42.03 56.07 -0.29
CA TYR A 5 41.50 56.83 -1.42
C TYR A 5 41.87 56.23 -2.78
N ARG A 6 43.05 55.62 -2.92
CA ARG A 6 43.45 54.93 -4.15
C ARG A 6 42.69 53.61 -4.35
N LEU A 7 42.39 52.89 -3.27
CA LEU A 7 41.55 51.70 -3.34
C LEU A 7 40.11 52.06 -3.75
N ALA A 8 39.54 53.11 -3.15
CA ALA A 8 38.20 53.59 -3.51
C ALA A 8 38.13 54.07 -4.97
N ALA A 9 39.19 54.71 -5.49
CA ALA A 9 39.27 55.17 -6.88
C ALA A 9 39.35 54.02 -7.92
N LEU A 10 39.78 52.82 -7.52
CA LEU A 10 39.80 51.62 -8.38
C LEU A 10 38.53 50.76 -8.23
N ILE A 11 37.93 50.75 -7.04
CA ILE A 11 36.75 49.92 -6.74
C ILE A 11 35.46 50.57 -7.26
N LEU A 12 35.32 51.90 -7.19
CA LEU A 12 34.11 52.57 -7.69
C LEU A 12 33.86 52.34 -9.19
N PRO A 13 34.87 52.49 -10.08
CA PRO A 13 34.70 52.21 -11.50
C PRO A 13 34.35 50.75 -11.78
N LEU A 14 34.94 49.80 -11.03
CA LEU A 14 34.63 48.36 -11.15
C LEU A 14 33.22 48.03 -10.67
N LEU A 15 32.73 48.67 -9.61
CA LEU A 15 31.34 48.54 -9.15
C LEU A 15 30.34 49.18 -10.12
N LEU A 16 30.73 50.29 -10.77
CA LEU A 16 29.94 50.92 -11.83
C LEU A 16 29.92 50.07 -13.11
N LEU A 17 31.06 49.47 -13.49
CA LEU A 17 31.14 48.51 -14.59
C LEU A 17 30.32 47.25 -14.29
N TRP A 18 30.38 46.73 -13.06
CA TRP A 18 29.56 45.61 -12.64
C TRP A 18 28.07 45.97 -12.66
N LYS A 19 27.68 47.16 -12.18
CA LYS A 19 26.29 47.64 -12.30
C LYS A 19 25.85 47.85 -13.74
N LEU A 20 26.70 48.35 -14.63
CA LEU A 20 26.40 48.48 -16.05
C LEU A 20 26.30 47.12 -16.74
N LEU A 21 27.14 46.14 -16.36
CA LEU A 21 27.06 44.77 -16.86
C LEU A 21 25.82 44.03 -16.33
N VAL A 22 25.42 44.27 -15.08
CA VAL A 22 24.17 43.75 -14.48
C VAL A 22 22.96 44.41 -15.14
N SER A 23 22.99 45.74 -15.33
CA SER A 23 21.92 46.47 -16.03
C SER A 23 21.82 46.09 -17.51
N ALA A 24 22.95 45.81 -18.19
CA ALA A 24 22.95 45.29 -19.56
C ALA A 24 22.50 43.82 -19.63
N ALA A 25 22.71 43.03 -18.57
CA ALA A 25 22.15 41.69 -18.44
C ALA A 25 20.64 41.71 -18.11
N GLU A 26 20.17 42.74 -17.39
CA GLU A 26 18.75 42.99 -17.09
C GLU A 26 18.00 43.57 -18.30
N ASP A 27 18.60 44.46 -19.10
CA ASP A 27 18.00 44.95 -20.36
C ASP A 27 17.92 43.86 -21.43
N ASN A 28 18.80 42.85 -21.38
CA ASN A 28 18.71 41.66 -22.25
C ASN A 28 17.62 40.66 -21.82
N GLN A 29 16.93 40.86 -20.68
CA GLN A 29 15.73 40.08 -20.32
C GLN A 29 14.45 40.56 -21.02
N SER A 30 14.54 41.61 -21.85
CA SER A 30 13.45 42.04 -22.74
C SER A 30 13.44 41.32 -24.10
N GLN A 31 14.47 40.52 -24.40
CA GLN A 31 14.39 39.46 -25.42
C GLN A 31 13.99 38.16 -24.70
N GLY A 32 12.83 37.60 -25.04
CA GLY A 32 12.31 36.40 -24.40
C GLY A 32 13.33 35.26 -24.36
N ASP A 33 13.31 34.45 -23.29
CA ASP A 33 14.16 33.27 -23.13
C ASP A 33 14.10 32.41 -24.41
N PRO A 34 15.21 32.23 -25.16
CA PRO A 34 15.22 31.45 -26.41
C PRO A 34 14.94 29.95 -26.18
N TYR A 35 14.82 29.51 -24.93
CA TYR A 35 14.40 28.16 -24.55
C TYR A 35 13.09 28.15 -23.73
N ALA A 36 12.25 29.19 -23.88
CA ALA A 36 10.96 29.26 -23.22
C ALA A 36 10.05 28.08 -23.62
N ILE A 37 9.70 27.25 -22.64
CA ILE A 37 8.80 26.11 -22.81
C ILE A 37 7.40 26.48 -22.30
N PRO A 38 6.31 26.06 -22.97
CA PRO A 38 4.95 26.27 -22.47
C PRO A 38 4.76 25.72 -21.06
N SER A 39 4.03 26.45 -20.20
CA SER A 39 3.74 26.03 -18.82
C SER A 39 2.43 25.28 -18.69
N CYS A 40 2.45 24.10 -18.04
CA CYS A 40 1.26 23.29 -17.77
C CYS A 40 0.89 23.26 -16.26
N SER A 41 -0.41 23.31 -15.97
CA SER A 41 -1.00 23.30 -14.61
C SER A 41 -1.16 21.89 -13.98
N GLY A 42 -0.56 20.86 -14.56
CA GLY A 42 -0.94 19.47 -14.31
C GLY A 42 -0.24 18.80 -13.12
N ASN A 43 -0.95 18.66 -12.00
CA ASN A 43 -0.59 17.73 -10.90
C ASN A 43 -1.07 16.27 -11.13
N GLY A 44 -1.58 15.98 -12.34
CA GLY A 44 -2.15 14.69 -12.71
C GLY A 44 -1.12 13.59 -13.03
N PRO A 45 -1.60 12.37 -13.33
CA PRO A 45 -0.78 11.25 -13.77
C PRO A 45 0.06 11.57 -15.00
N MET A 46 1.27 11.00 -15.06
CA MET A 46 2.06 11.00 -16.29
C MET A 46 1.33 10.21 -17.39
N LYS A 47 1.38 10.70 -18.63
CA LYS A 47 0.70 10.05 -19.75
C LYS A 47 1.44 8.77 -20.20
N ARG A 48 2.77 8.73 -20.00
CA ARG A 48 3.63 7.62 -20.41
C ARG A 48 4.62 7.24 -19.30
N VAL A 49 4.75 5.94 -19.07
CA VAL A 49 5.76 5.33 -18.19
C VAL A 49 6.36 4.18 -18.98
N VAL A 50 7.57 4.40 -19.49
CA VAL A 50 8.28 3.43 -20.33
C VAL A 50 9.34 2.73 -19.49
N GLY A 51 9.49 1.42 -19.62
CA GLY A 51 10.59 0.69 -18.99
C GLY A 51 11.35 -0.14 -20.02
N TYR A 52 12.68 -0.07 -19.99
CA TYR A 52 13.51 -0.97 -20.77
C TYR A 52 13.67 -2.32 -20.08
N TYR A 53 13.66 -3.41 -20.86
CA TYR A 53 13.88 -4.77 -20.38
C TYR A 53 14.97 -5.46 -21.21
N GLN A 54 16.01 -5.99 -20.57
CA GLN A 54 17.19 -6.60 -21.20
C GLN A 54 17.35 -8.07 -20.79
N ASP A 55 17.40 -9.01 -21.73
CA ASP A 55 17.38 -10.47 -21.43
C ASP A 55 18.72 -11.05 -20.96
N TRP A 56 19.87 -10.42 -21.24
CA TRP A 56 21.15 -10.89 -20.69
C TRP A 56 21.25 -10.69 -19.16
N SER A 57 20.27 -10.00 -18.56
CA SER A 57 20.21 -9.71 -17.13
C SER A 57 19.76 -10.88 -16.26
N GLU A 58 18.90 -11.78 -16.76
CA GLU A 58 18.32 -12.87 -15.95
C GLU A 58 19.38 -13.86 -15.45
N SER A 59 20.50 -13.97 -16.17
CA SER A 59 21.66 -14.80 -15.79
C SER A 59 22.72 -14.06 -14.97
N VAL A 60 22.65 -12.72 -14.86
CA VAL A 60 23.71 -11.89 -14.28
C VAL A 60 23.24 -11.23 -12.97
N TYR A 61 21.95 -10.92 -12.79
CA TYR A 61 21.47 -10.18 -11.61
C TYR A 61 20.73 -11.09 -10.64
N CYS A 62 21.12 -11.13 -9.36
CA CYS A 62 20.63 -12.11 -8.39
C CYS A 62 19.13 -11.97 -8.06
N ASP A 63 18.54 -10.79 -8.33
CA ASP A 63 17.13 -10.51 -8.07
C ASP A 63 16.45 -9.78 -9.25
N SER A 64 16.98 -9.95 -10.46
CA SER A 64 16.33 -9.36 -11.65
C SER A 64 14.96 -10.00 -11.87
N PRO A 65 13.91 -9.17 -12.06
CA PRO A 65 12.58 -9.66 -12.40
C PRO A 65 12.59 -10.32 -13.78
N SER A 66 12.02 -11.52 -13.85
CA SER A 66 11.61 -12.13 -15.11
C SER A 66 10.36 -11.40 -15.66
N PRO A 67 9.91 -11.63 -16.92
CA PRO A 67 8.72 -10.98 -17.47
C PRO A 67 7.47 -11.13 -16.59
N GLU A 68 7.30 -12.27 -15.92
CA GLU A 68 6.18 -12.55 -15.03
C GLU A 68 6.27 -11.80 -13.71
N ASP A 69 7.48 -11.43 -13.26
CA ASP A 69 7.71 -10.66 -12.04
C ASP A 69 7.46 -9.15 -12.26
N ILE A 70 7.48 -8.66 -13.52
CA ILE A 70 7.18 -7.26 -13.84
C ILE A 70 5.75 -6.92 -13.41
N LEU A 71 5.61 -5.92 -12.54
CA LEU A 71 4.31 -5.49 -12.02
C LEU A 71 3.36 -5.02 -13.13
N ASP A 72 2.17 -5.61 -13.14
CA ASP A 72 1.14 -5.26 -14.13
C ASP A 72 0.56 -3.86 -13.89
N GLY A 73 0.31 -3.14 -14.98
CA GLY A 73 -0.29 -1.81 -14.98
C GLY A 73 0.63 -0.66 -14.56
N VAL A 74 1.90 -0.91 -14.21
CA VAL A 74 2.88 0.14 -13.88
C VAL A 74 3.43 0.83 -15.14
N TYR A 75 3.61 0.07 -16.22
CA TYR A 75 4.21 0.55 -17.45
C TYR A 75 3.17 0.73 -18.55
N THR A 76 3.21 1.85 -19.28
CA THR A 76 2.45 2.01 -20.53
C THR A 76 3.14 1.28 -21.68
N HIS A 77 4.48 1.29 -21.66
CA HIS A 77 5.31 0.62 -22.67
C HIS A 77 6.44 -0.14 -21.99
N ILE A 78 6.73 -1.34 -22.47
CA ILE A 78 7.96 -2.06 -22.18
C ILE A 78 8.75 -2.17 -23.48
N ASN A 79 9.97 -1.63 -23.47
CA ASN A 79 10.89 -1.68 -24.60
C ASN A 79 11.89 -2.82 -24.36
N PHE A 80 11.77 -3.92 -25.10
CA PHE A 80 12.77 -4.98 -25.04
C PHE A 80 14.05 -4.52 -25.73
N ALA A 81 15.14 -4.52 -24.99
CA ALA A 81 16.47 -4.16 -25.43
C ALA A 81 17.37 -5.43 -25.42
N TYR A 82 17.83 -5.95 -26.56
CA TYR A 82 17.77 -5.41 -27.92
C TYR A 82 17.51 -6.52 -28.95
N ALA A 83 17.13 -6.11 -30.16
CA ALA A 83 17.29 -6.92 -31.37
C ALA A 83 18.51 -6.44 -32.18
N GLY A 84 19.18 -7.38 -32.84
CA GLY A 84 20.31 -7.12 -33.73
C GLY A 84 19.90 -6.94 -35.19
N ILE A 85 20.88 -6.63 -36.04
CA ILE A 85 20.71 -6.58 -37.49
C ILE A 85 21.79 -7.44 -38.14
N ASP A 86 21.40 -8.35 -39.02
CA ASP A 86 22.36 -9.10 -39.83
C ASP A 86 23.06 -8.13 -40.81
N PRO A 87 24.39 -7.94 -40.74
CA PRO A 87 25.11 -6.96 -41.54
C PRO A 87 25.21 -7.30 -43.03
N ARG A 88 24.90 -8.55 -43.41
CA ARG A 88 24.90 -9.05 -44.79
C ARG A 88 23.54 -8.91 -45.42
N THR A 89 22.49 -9.30 -44.70
CA THR A 89 21.12 -9.29 -45.22
C THR A 89 20.34 -8.02 -44.90
N LEU A 90 20.82 -7.23 -43.93
CA LEU A 90 20.18 -6.03 -43.38
C LEU A 90 18.81 -6.28 -42.78
N LYS A 91 18.54 -7.54 -42.40
CA LYS A 91 17.31 -7.95 -41.74
C LYS A 91 17.49 -7.90 -40.23
N ILE A 92 16.42 -7.53 -39.52
CA ILE A 92 16.37 -7.66 -38.06
C ILE A 92 16.48 -9.14 -37.66
N ILE A 93 17.22 -9.40 -36.60
CA ILE A 93 17.39 -10.72 -35.99
C ILE A 93 17.28 -10.60 -34.46
N PRO A 94 16.84 -11.65 -33.74
CA PRO A 94 17.00 -11.69 -32.29
C PRO A 94 18.49 -11.53 -31.94
N HIS A 95 18.79 -10.83 -30.84
CA HIS A 95 20.18 -10.66 -30.42
C HIS A 95 20.75 -12.00 -29.93
N PHE A 96 19.99 -12.74 -29.13
CA PHE A 96 20.20 -14.16 -28.86
C PHE A 96 18.98 -14.99 -29.27
N ARG A 97 19.23 -16.28 -29.59
CA ARG A 97 18.15 -17.22 -29.94
C ARG A 97 17.11 -17.37 -28.82
N LYS A 98 17.55 -17.32 -27.55
CA LYS A 98 16.70 -17.44 -26.37
C LYS A 98 15.72 -16.27 -26.19
N ASP A 99 16.08 -15.07 -26.66
CA ASP A 99 15.26 -13.85 -26.53
C ASP A 99 13.87 -14.01 -27.16
N THR A 100 13.76 -14.89 -28.16
CA THR A 100 12.51 -15.17 -28.86
C THR A 100 11.40 -15.67 -27.95
N GLU A 101 11.73 -16.36 -26.86
CA GLU A 101 10.76 -16.79 -25.85
C GLU A 101 10.39 -15.63 -24.93
N THR A 102 11.37 -14.83 -24.52
CA THR A 102 11.16 -13.65 -23.68
C THR A 102 10.28 -12.60 -24.37
N TYR A 103 10.42 -12.41 -25.69
CA TYR A 103 9.51 -11.56 -26.47
C TYR A 103 8.05 -11.99 -26.31
N LYS A 104 7.78 -13.29 -26.41
CA LYS A 104 6.43 -13.84 -26.30
C LYS A 104 5.89 -13.74 -24.88
N ARG A 105 6.73 -13.96 -23.87
CA ARG A 105 6.37 -13.80 -22.44
C ARG A 105 5.98 -12.36 -22.13
N LEU A 106 6.75 -11.38 -22.60
CA LEU A 106 6.39 -9.96 -22.47
C LEU A 106 5.11 -9.61 -23.25
N ALA A 107 4.99 -10.05 -24.50
CA ALA A 107 3.78 -9.84 -25.30
C ALA A 107 2.54 -10.45 -24.63
N ALA A 108 2.68 -11.59 -23.94
CA ALA A 108 1.60 -12.24 -23.22
C ALA A 108 1.05 -11.39 -22.05
N LYS A 109 1.83 -10.45 -21.49
CA LYS A 109 1.35 -9.52 -20.46
C LYS A 109 0.24 -8.59 -20.97
N LYS A 110 0.16 -8.37 -22.29
CA LYS A 110 -0.96 -7.62 -22.90
C LYS A 110 -2.32 -8.31 -22.72
N LYS A 111 -2.31 -9.61 -22.40
CA LYS A 111 -3.53 -10.35 -22.03
C LYS A 111 -4.04 -9.97 -20.64
N ILE A 112 -3.19 -9.40 -19.78
CA ILE A 112 -3.54 -8.86 -18.45
C ILE A 112 -3.83 -7.36 -18.58
N ASP A 113 -2.96 -6.62 -19.26
CA ASP A 113 -3.09 -5.20 -19.50
C ASP A 113 -3.27 -4.91 -21.00
N SER A 114 -4.51 -4.72 -21.45
CA SER A 114 -4.78 -4.43 -22.87
C SER A 114 -4.24 -3.07 -23.34
N ASN A 115 -3.87 -2.18 -22.41
CA ASN A 115 -3.29 -0.88 -22.74
C ASN A 115 -1.76 -0.94 -22.89
N LEU A 116 -1.11 -1.94 -22.30
CA LEU A 116 0.33 -2.13 -22.38
C LEU A 116 0.77 -2.32 -23.83
N LYS A 117 1.88 -1.65 -24.19
CA LYS A 117 2.56 -1.81 -25.48
C LYS A 117 3.93 -2.41 -25.29
N ILE A 118 4.27 -3.40 -26.11
CA ILE A 118 5.60 -4.02 -26.10
C ILE A 118 6.33 -3.60 -27.37
N PHE A 119 7.42 -2.86 -27.22
CA PHE A 119 8.28 -2.44 -28.34
C PHE A 119 9.55 -3.28 -28.36
N ILE A 120 10.12 -3.49 -29.54
CA ILE A 120 11.50 -3.98 -29.68
C ILE A 120 12.44 -2.80 -29.93
N THR A 121 13.51 -2.72 -29.16
CA THR A 121 14.57 -1.76 -29.36
C THR A 121 15.63 -2.34 -30.28
N VAL A 122 15.98 -1.61 -31.34
CA VAL A 122 17.01 -2.01 -32.31
C VAL A 122 18.18 -1.05 -32.18
N GLY A 123 19.37 -1.58 -31.90
CA GLY A 123 20.59 -0.80 -31.62
C GLY A 123 21.22 -1.20 -30.28
N GLY A 124 21.59 -0.23 -29.46
CA GLY A 124 22.26 -0.44 -28.16
C GLY A 124 23.76 -0.09 -28.18
N PRO A 125 24.46 -0.19 -27.03
CA PRO A 125 25.90 -0.01 -27.00
C PRO A 125 26.58 -1.09 -27.85
N PRO A 126 27.55 -0.73 -28.70
CA PRO A 126 28.29 -1.73 -29.46
C PRO A 126 29.05 -2.64 -28.48
N ALA A 127 28.97 -3.96 -28.66
CA ALA A 127 29.79 -4.90 -27.89
C ALA A 127 31.29 -4.70 -28.18
N ASP A 128 31.62 -4.19 -29.37
CA ASP A 128 32.94 -3.89 -29.89
C ASP A 128 32.88 -2.80 -30.98
N ALA A 129 33.99 -2.09 -31.22
CA ALA A 129 34.08 -1.02 -32.23
C ALA A 129 33.79 -1.50 -33.68
N GLU A 130 33.72 -2.81 -33.91
CA GLU A 130 33.36 -3.47 -35.17
C GLU A 130 31.95 -4.07 -35.18
N ASP A 131 31.07 -3.68 -34.25
CA ASP A 131 29.74 -4.29 -34.16
C ASP A 131 28.97 -4.19 -35.49
N SER A 132 28.64 -5.38 -35.99
CA SER A 132 27.80 -5.64 -37.15
C SER A 132 26.51 -4.83 -37.19
N THR A 133 25.89 -4.55 -36.03
CA THR A 133 24.62 -3.83 -35.95
C THR A 133 24.81 -2.34 -36.23
N THR A 134 25.85 -1.73 -35.69
CA THR A 134 26.19 -0.32 -35.93
C THR A 134 26.54 -0.11 -37.41
N LEU A 135 27.35 -1.00 -37.99
CA LEU A 135 27.67 -0.96 -39.42
C LEU A 135 26.45 -1.19 -40.32
N ALA A 136 25.56 -2.09 -39.92
CA ALA A 136 24.31 -2.35 -40.64
C ALA A 136 23.38 -1.13 -40.62
N PHE A 137 23.26 -0.44 -39.47
CA PHE A 137 22.48 0.79 -39.38
C PHE A 137 22.97 1.85 -40.36
N TYR A 138 24.28 2.08 -40.47
CA TYR A 138 24.83 3.01 -41.47
C TYR A 138 24.42 2.63 -42.90
N LYS A 139 24.51 1.34 -43.26
CA LYS A 139 24.09 0.85 -44.59
C LYS A 139 22.59 1.04 -44.83
N ILE A 140 21.78 0.91 -43.79
CA ILE A 140 20.32 1.06 -43.85
C ILE A 140 19.95 2.52 -44.04
N VAL A 141 20.38 3.42 -43.15
CA VAL A 141 19.93 4.82 -43.15
C VAL A 141 20.27 5.53 -44.46
N ARG A 142 21.42 5.22 -45.08
CA ARG A 142 21.90 5.90 -46.30
C ARG A 142 21.25 5.46 -47.62
N SER A 143 20.44 4.41 -47.63
CA SER A 143 19.92 3.84 -48.90
C SER A 143 18.47 3.40 -48.80
N GLU A 144 17.58 4.03 -49.56
CA GLU A 144 16.15 3.70 -49.59
C GLU A 144 15.88 2.22 -49.90
N ARG A 145 16.71 1.59 -50.75
CA ARG A 145 16.64 0.14 -51.02
C ARG A 145 16.89 -0.68 -49.75
N ASN A 146 17.91 -0.32 -48.98
CA ASN A 146 18.27 -1.01 -47.74
C ASN A 146 17.25 -0.73 -46.63
N GLN A 147 16.73 0.48 -46.55
CA GLN A 147 15.60 0.83 -45.68
C GLN A 147 14.41 -0.09 -45.97
N LYS A 148 14.03 -0.30 -47.24
CA LYS A 148 12.92 -1.20 -47.60
C LYS A 148 13.18 -2.65 -47.16
N ILE A 149 14.41 -3.15 -47.25
CA ILE A 149 14.77 -4.51 -46.80
C ILE A 149 14.58 -4.61 -45.28
N PHE A 150 15.17 -3.70 -44.54
CA PHE A 150 15.08 -3.65 -43.08
C PHE A 150 13.62 -3.49 -42.62
N ILE A 151 12.91 -2.47 -43.11
CA ILE A 151 11.52 -2.16 -42.73
C ILE A 151 10.59 -3.36 -42.97
N ARG A 152 10.71 -4.05 -44.13
CA ARG A 152 9.91 -5.25 -44.40
C ARG A 152 10.21 -6.37 -43.41
N SER A 153 11.49 -6.61 -43.11
CA SER A 153 11.88 -7.62 -42.11
C SER A 153 11.41 -7.26 -40.71
N LEU A 154 11.47 -5.97 -40.34
CA LEU A 154 11.01 -5.44 -39.06
C LEU A 154 9.51 -5.64 -38.90
N ILE A 155 8.70 -5.26 -39.89
CA ILE A 155 7.26 -5.50 -39.85
C ILE A 155 6.97 -6.99 -39.66
N SER A 156 7.65 -7.87 -40.41
CA SER A 156 7.51 -9.32 -40.22
C SER A 156 7.88 -9.76 -38.79
N PHE A 157 8.94 -9.20 -38.22
CA PHE A 157 9.40 -9.50 -36.87
C PHE A 157 8.37 -9.06 -35.81
N LEU A 158 7.83 -7.85 -35.93
CA LEU A 158 6.78 -7.33 -35.04
C LEU A 158 5.54 -8.23 -35.04
N TRP A 159 5.14 -8.73 -36.22
CA TRP A 159 4.04 -9.70 -36.33
C TRP A 159 4.35 -11.06 -35.73
N THR A 160 5.57 -11.56 -35.93
CA THR A 160 5.99 -12.89 -35.47
C THR A 160 5.95 -13.02 -33.95
N TYR A 161 6.32 -11.96 -33.23
CA TYR A 161 6.44 -11.97 -31.77
C TYR A 161 5.36 -11.15 -31.04
N ASP A 162 4.32 -10.73 -31.76
CA ASP A 162 3.23 -9.91 -31.24
C ASP A 162 3.68 -8.59 -30.56
N LEU A 163 4.56 -7.84 -31.21
CA LEU A 163 5.09 -6.56 -30.73
C LEU A 163 4.34 -5.38 -31.34
N ASP A 164 4.12 -4.30 -30.58
CA ASP A 164 3.25 -3.18 -30.99
C ASP A 164 4.00 -2.06 -31.72
N GLY A 165 5.33 -2.06 -31.68
CA GLY A 165 6.17 -1.04 -32.28
C GLY A 165 7.66 -1.29 -32.14
N VAL A 166 8.44 -0.32 -32.59
CA VAL A 166 9.91 -0.33 -32.57
C VAL A 166 10.44 0.92 -31.88
N ASP A 167 11.54 0.75 -31.15
CA ASP A 167 12.33 1.84 -30.59
C ASP A 167 13.71 1.83 -31.27
N ILE A 168 14.14 2.98 -31.78
CA ILE A 168 15.45 3.11 -32.44
C ILE A 168 16.45 3.64 -31.42
N ASP A 169 17.45 2.84 -31.05
CA ASP A 169 18.54 3.26 -30.16
C ASP A 169 19.87 3.24 -30.92
N TRP A 170 20.00 4.14 -31.88
CA TRP A 170 21.20 4.21 -32.70
C TRP A 170 22.28 5.06 -32.03
N ARG A 171 23.39 4.40 -31.63
CA ARG A 171 24.54 5.02 -30.95
C ARG A 171 25.78 4.97 -31.85
N TYR A 172 26.23 6.11 -32.36
CA TYR A 172 27.42 6.22 -33.23
C TYR A 172 28.51 7.09 -32.60
N SER A 173 29.78 6.90 -32.96
CA SER A 173 30.90 7.77 -32.53
C SER A 173 30.94 9.06 -33.34
N LEU A 174 31.30 10.17 -32.71
CA LEU A 174 31.38 11.51 -33.32
C LEU A 174 32.71 11.72 -34.06
N SER A 175 33.00 10.95 -35.11
CA SER A 175 34.07 11.35 -36.04
C SER A 175 33.54 12.37 -37.04
N ALA A 176 34.41 13.27 -37.52
CA ALA A 176 34.06 14.34 -38.46
C ALA A 176 33.50 13.83 -39.80
N GLU A 177 33.78 12.58 -40.18
CA GLU A 177 33.24 11.92 -41.38
C GLU A 177 31.74 11.54 -41.25
N ILE A 178 31.16 11.64 -40.05
CA ILE A 178 29.81 11.14 -39.72
C ILE A 178 28.75 12.26 -39.66
N ILE A 179 29.10 13.51 -40.02
CA ILE A 179 28.17 14.65 -39.98
C ILE A 179 27.08 14.56 -41.07
N GLU A 180 27.34 13.92 -42.22
CA GLU A 180 26.32 13.76 -43.28
C GLU A 180 25.12 12.89 -42.84
N TYR A 181 25.29 12.05 -41.81
CA TYR A 181 24.24 11.13 -41.37
C TYR A 181 23.11 11.80 -40.58
N TYR A 182 23.30 13.05 -40.12
CA TYR A 182 22.25 13.84 -39.46
C TYR A 182 21.04 14.05 -40.37
N ASP A 183 21.25 14.17 -41.68
CA ASP A 183 20.17 14.38 -42.67
C ASP A 183 19.47 13.07 -43.08
N TYR A 184 20.15 11.93 -42.99
CA TYR A 184 19.56 10.64 -43.37
C TYR A 184 18.62 10.06 -42.31
N LEU A 185 18.82 10.37 -41.03
CA LEU A 185 17.99 9.85 -39.95
C LEU A 185 16.52 10.28 -40.07
N PRO A 186 16.17 11.58 -40.27
CA PRO A 186 14.79 11.99 -40.49
C PRO A 186 14.13 11.29 -41.69
N VAL A 187 14.87 11.10 -42.78
CA VAL A 187 14.37 10.42 -43.99
C VAL A 187 14.07 8.94 -43.70
N PHE A 188 15.00 8.25 -43.04
CA PHE A 188 14.79 6.87 -42.62
C PHE A 188 13.58 6.73 -41.69
N LEU A 189 13.49 7.57 -40.65
CA LEU A 189 12.36 7.55 -39.71
C LEU A 189 11.04 7.87 -40.40
N ARG A 190 11.02 8.80 -41.37
CA ARG A 190 9.83 9.10 -42.16
C ARG A 190 9.37 7.88 -42.97
N ASN A 191 10.28 7.20 -43.65
CA ASN A 191 9.97 6.00 -44.44
C ASN A 191 9.52 4.83 -43.55
N LEU A 192 10.17 4.66 -42.39
CA LEU A 192 9.78 3.68 -41.38
C LEU A 192 8.39 3.98 -40.82
N ASN A 193 8.15 5.20 -40.35
CA ASN A 193 6.85 5.65 -39.84
C ASN A 193 5.74 5.46 -40.89
N HIS A 194 6.00 5.85 -42.14
CA HIS A 194 5.04 5.68 -43.23
C HIS A 194 4.65 4.21 -43.40
N ALA A 195 5.62 3.29 -43.42
CA ALA A 195 5.36 1.86 -43.56
C ALA A 195 4.65 1.27 -42.34
N LEU A 196 5.05 1.65 -41.12
CA LEU A 196 4.43 1.20 -39.87
C LEU A 196 2.96 1.63 -39.78
N LYS A 197 2.63 2.86 -40.22
CA LYS A 197 1.25 3.39 -40.28
C LYS A 197 0.33 2.64 -41.25
N GLN A 198 0.87 1.86 -42.19
CA GLN A 198 0.08 0.95 -43.04
C GLN A 198 -0.28 -0.37 -42.32
N THR A 199 0.14 -0.53 -41.07
CA THR A 199 -0.11 -1.72 -40.26
C THR A 199 -0.80 -1.34 -38.95
N SER A 200 -1.33 -2.33 -38.23
CA SER A 200 -1.83 -2.13 -36.87
C SER A 200 -0.71 -1.94 -35.83
N ARG A 201 0.53 -2.34 -36.14
CA ARG A 201 1.72 -2.29 -35.26
C ARG A 201 2.55 -1.04 -35.56
N ARG A 202 1.93 0.12 -35.34
CA ARG A 202 2.40 1.40 -35.86
C ARG A 202 3.36 2.18 -34.93
N GLY A 203 3.66 1.64 -33.75
CA GLY A 203 4.44 2.36 -32.73
C GLY A 203 5.88 2.62 -33.16
N LEU A 204 6.35 3.85 -32.99
CA LEU A 204 7.72 4.24 -33.28
C LEU A 204 8.26 5.21 -32.23
N SER A 205 9.32 4.83 -31.54
CA SER A 205 10.08 5.72 -30.66
C SER A 205 11.55 5.79 -31.04
N ILE A 206 12.25 6.78 -30.47
CA ILE A 206 13.70 6.91 -30.57
C ILE A 206 14.28 7.19 -29.19
N ALA A 207 15.42 6.60 -28.91
CA ALA A 207 16.16 6.82 -27.68
C ALA A 207 17.34 7.77 -27.93
N LEU A 208 17.45 8.82 -27.11
CA LEU A 208 18.48 9.86 -27.27
C LEU A 208 19.27 10.06 -25.97
N PRO A 209 20.61 10.25 -26.04
CA PRO A 209 21.42 10.51 -24.86
C PRO A 209 21.19 11.92 -24.32
N GLY A 210 20.95 12.05 -23.01
CA GLY A 210 20.85 13.35 -22.33
C GLY A 210 22.20 13.96 -21.94
N SER A 211 23.25 13.13 -21.86
CA SER A 211 24.62 13.55 -21.54
C SER A 211 25.33 14.24 -22.70
N ASP A 212 24.90 14.01 -23.95
CA ASP A 212 25.59 14.51 -25.13
C ASP A 212 24.88 15.71 -25.75
N ARG A 213 25.17 16.88 -25.19
CA ARG A 213 24.59 18.16 -25.65
C ARG A 213 24.99 18.52 -27.08
N GLN A 214 26.21 18.15 -27.51
CA GLN A 214 26.69 18.44 -28.86
C GLN A 214 25.88 17.67 -29.90
N ARG A 215 25.61 16.38 -29.67
CA ARG A 215 24.74 15.59 -30.54
C ARG A 215 23.36 16.21 -30.72
N LEU A 216 22.73 16.65 -29.63
CA LEU A 216 21.39 17.27 -29.68
C LEU A 216 21.35 18.52 -30.56
N THR A 217 22.44 19.28 -30.63
CA THR A 217 22.52 20.50 -31.45
C THR A 217 22.82 20.24 -32.92
N HIS A 218 23.33 19.05 -33.29
CA HIS A 218 23.64 18.71 -34.68
C HIS A 218 22.48 18.02 -35.41
N TYR A 219 21.58 17.36 -34.68
CA TYR A 219 20.37 16.80 -35.26
C TYR A 219 19.33 17.88 -35.57
N ASN A 220 18.66 17.76 -36.73
CA ASN A 220 17.37 18.41 -36.92
C ASN A 220 16.29 17.70 -36.08
N MET A 221 16.32 17.99 -34.78
CA MET A 221 15.44 17.39 -33.78
C MET A 221 13.95 17.58 -34.09
N PRO A 222 13.49 18.73 -34.60
CA PRO A 222 12.11 18.89 -35.08
C PRO A 222 11.72 17.85 -36.14
N GLU A 223 12.54 17.65 -37.17
CA GLU A 223 12.21 16.69 -38.23
C GLU A 223 12.24 15.25 -37.74
N VAL A 224 13.19 14.89 -36.87
CA VAL A 224 13.21 13.59 -36.17
C VAL A 224 11.92 13.40 -35.35
N ALA A 225 11.59 14.39 -34.51
CA ALA A 225 10.49 14.31 -33.57
C ALA A 225 9.12 14.28 -34.27
N LYS A 226 8.97 14.87 -35.46
CA LYS A 226 7.76 14.75 -36.29
C LYS A 226 7.49 13.31 -36.73
N GLN A 227 8.53 12.49 -36.89
CA GLN A 227 8.38 11.11 -37.39
C GLN A 227 8.09 10.09 -36.30
N VAL A 228 8.48 10.33 -35.06
CA VAL A 228 8.28 9.39 -33.95
C VAL A 228 7.04 9.73 -33.10
N ASP A 229 6.45 8.75 -32.45
CA ASP A 229 5.39 8.95 -31.46
C ASP A 229 5.95 9.64 -30.22
N PHE A 230 7.16 9.25 -29.80
CA PHE A 230 7.84 9.81 -28.66
C PHE A 230 9.36 9.59 -28.64
N ILE A 231 10.01 10.35 -27.75
CA ILE A 231 11.45 10.33 -27.53
C ILE A 231 11.73 9.83 -26.10
N ASN A 232 12.50 8.76 -25.98
CA ASN A 232 13.05 8.29 -24.72
C ASN A 232 14.38 9.01 -24.46
N PHE A 233 14.32 10.10 -23.68
CA PHE A 233 15.48 10.96 -23.45
C PHE A 233 16.24 10.50 -22.20
N ARG A 234 17.38 9.82 -22.40
CA ARG A 234 18.18 9.20 -21.33
C ARG A 234 18.96 10.24 -20.52
N THR A 235 18.30 10.85 -19.55
CA THR A 235 18.89 11.78 -18.58
C THR A 235 19.48 11.07 -17.37
N HIS A 236 20.21 9.98 -17.64
CA HIS A 236 21.01 9.18 -16.72
C HIS A 236 22.34 8.84 -17.43
N ASP A 237 23.30 8.27 -16.70
CA ASP A 237 24.68 8.11 -17.20
C ASP A 237 25.30 9.44 -17.65
N LEU A 238 24.98 10.51 -16.92
CA LEU A 238 25.57 11.83 -17.10
C LEU A 238 27.05 11.84 -16.66
N HIS A 239 27.36 11.10 -15.59
CA HIS A 239 28.69 10.94 -15.01
C HIS A 239 28.96 9.47 -14.67
N GLY A 240 30.21 9.06 -14.76
CA GLY A 240 30.65 7.70 -14.48
C GLY A 240 32.17 7.58 -14.52
N VAL A 241 32.68 6.35 -14.48
CA VAL A 241 34.14 6.07 -14.46
C VAL A 241 34.88 6.63 -15.69
N TRP A 242 34.19 6.88 -16.80
CA TRP A 242 34.73 7.51 -18.01
C TRP A 242 35.11 9.00 -17.82
N ASN A 243 34.72 9.62 -16.71
CA ASN A 243 35.20 10.95 -16.29
C ASN A 243 36.56 10.88 -15.56
N GLY A 244 37.20 9.71 -15.53
CA GLY A 244 38.44 9.45 -14.79
C GLY A 244 39.69 10.15 -15.34
N PRO A 245 40.87 9.91 -14.72
CA PRO A 245 42.12 10.62 -15.03
C PRO A 245 42.60 10.45 -16.48
N GLU A 246 42.19 9.36 -17.14
CA GLU A 246 42.53 9.06 -18.54
C GLU A 246 41.55 9.70 -19.54
N SER A 247 40.54 10.44 -19.07
CA SER A 247 39.53 11.08 -19.90
C SER A 247 40.11 12.29 -20.64
N TRP A 248 40.21 12.20 -21.96
CA TRP A 248 40.63 13.32 -22.81
C TRP A 248 39.61 14.46 -22.91
N THR A 249 38.35 14.20 -22.56
CA THR A 249 37.22 15.10 -22.81
C THR A 249 36.66 15.76 -21.55
N TRP A 250 37.15 15.40 -20.36
CA TRP A 250 36.59 15.87 -19.09
C TRP A 250 37.66 16.41 -18.13
N PRO A 251 37.46 17.58 -17.47
CA PRO A 251 38.51 18.28 -16.73
C PRO A 251 38.84 17.70 -15.34
N GLY A 252 38.68 16.39 -15.13
CA GLY A 252 39.16 15.68 -13.93
C GLY A 252 38.20 14.64 -13.34
N SER A 253 38.76 13.70 -12.57
CA SER A 253 38.07 12.58 -11.93
C SER A 253 37.26 13.00 -10.70
N TYR A 254 36.21 13.77 -10.90
CA TYR A 254 35.36 14.28 -9.81
C TYR A 254 34.13 13.41 -9.54
N LEU A 255 33.74 13.32 -8.26
CA LEU A 255 32.50 12.69 -7.82
C LEU A 255 31.31 13.54 -8.30
N TYR A 256 30.56 12.98 -9.25
CA TYR A 256 29.30 13.52 -9.69
C TYR A 256 28.27 12.41 -9.83
N SER A 257 27.01 12.76 -9.59
CA SER A 257 25.91 11.84 -9.72
C SER A 257 25.53 11.62 -11.19
N HIS A 258 25.30 10.37 -11.57
CA HIS A 258 24.91 10.03 -12.93
C HIS A 258 23.48 10.48 -13.33
N THR A 259 22.67 11.00 -12.40
CA THR A 259 21.29 11.48 -12.64
C THR A 259 21.02 12.89 -12.09
N ASN A 260 22.06 13.74 -12.03
CA ASN A 260 21.98 15.08 -11.44
C ASN A 260 20.84 15.94 -12.04
N LEU A 261 19.99 16.47 -11.17
CA LEU A 261 18.82 17.26 -11.57
C LEU A 261 19.21 18.43 -12.48
N SER A 262 20.20 19.26 -12.12
CA SER A 262 20.59 20.49 -12.84
C SER A 262 20.91 20.22 -14.32
N GLU A 263 21.57 19.10 -14.59
CA GLU A 263 21.90 18.68 -15.95
C GLU A 263 20.71 18.10 -16.69
N VAL A 264 19.86 17.33 -16.01
CA VAL A 264 18.55 16.90 -16.52
C VAL A 264 17.73 18.12 -16.96
N GLN A 265 17.72 19.19 -16.16
CA GLN A 265 17.00 20.44 -16.49
C GLN A 265 17.50 21.04 -17.79
N THR A 266 18.82 21.14 -17.92
CA THR A 266 19.45 21.76 -19.09
C THR A 266 19.18 20.93 -20.34
N GLY A 267 19.30 19.60 -20.25
CA GLY A 267 18.98 18.70 -21.36
C GLY A 267 17.54 18.84 -21.84
N ILE A 268 16.57 18.86 -20.89
CA ILE A 268 15.15 19.03 -21.23
C ILE A 268 14.88 20.40 -21.85
N ARG A 269 15.53 21.47 -21.36
CA ARG A 269 15.38 22.82 -21.93
C ARG A 269 15.92 22.91 -23.35
N VAL A 270 17.10 22.34 -23.60
CA VAL A 270 17.73 22.35 -24.93
C VAL A 270 16.88 21.57 -25.93
N LEU A 271 16.50 20.33 -25.62
CA LEU A 271 15.68 19.52 -26.52
C LEU A 271 14.27 20.11 -26.65
N GLY A 272 13.65 20.49 -25.53
CA GLY A 272 12.31 21.05 -25.47
C GLY A 272 12.17 22.34 -26.27
N GLY A 273 13.11 23.29 -26.10
CA GLY A 273 13.15 24.52 -26.87
C GLY A 273 13.28 24.24 -28.37
N ALA A 274 14.22 23.38 -28.76
CA ALA A 274 14.38 22.99 -30.16
C ALA A 274 13.10 22.38 -30.77
N LEU A 275 12.36 21.56 -30.01
CA LEU A 275 11.08 21.02 -30.46
C LEU A 275 10.00 22.10 -30.62
N VAL A 276 9.87 22.99 -29.63
CA VAL A 276 8.88 24.08 -29.64
C VAL A 276 9.13 25.04 -30.81
N ASP A 277 10.37 25.45 -31.04
CA ASP A 277 10.76 26.30 -32.17
C ASP A 277 10.45 25.63 -33.52
N GLY A 278 10.58 24.30 -33.57
CA GLY A 278 10.23 23.48 -34.72
C GLY A 278 8.73 23.15 -34.87
N GLY A 279 7.87 23.70 -34.01
CA GLY A 279 6.42 23.45 -34.00
C GLY A 279 6.03 22.04 -33.54
N VAL A 280 6.86 21.39 -32.73
CA VAL A 280 6.64 20.03 -32.21
C VAL A 280 6.30 20.07 -30.72
N ASP A 281 5.29 19.29 -30.32
CA ASP A 281 4.86 19.19 -28.93
C ASP A 281 5.97 18.59 -28.03
N ILE A 282 6.35 19.32 -26.98
CA ILE A 282 7.28 18.86 -25.94
C ILE A 282 6.75 17.62 -25.20
N GLY A 283 5.44 17.38 -25.24
CA GLY A 283 4.78 16.16 -24.77
C GLY A 283 5.29 14.86 -25.42
N LYS A 284 6.15 14.94 -26.45
CA LYS A 284 6.86 13.78 -27.00
C LYS A 284 8.03 13.31 -26.13
N ILE A 285 8.59 14.14 -25.26
CA ILE A 285 9.75 13.77 -24.43
C ILE A 285 9.31 12.88 -23.26
N ASN A 286 10.02 11.77 -23.04
CA ASN A 286 10.06 11.03 -21.79
C ASN A 286 11.39 11.32 -21.08
N MET A 287 11.34 11.79 -19.85
CA MET A 287 12.54 12.01 -19.04
C MET A 287 13.11 10.68 -18.53
N GLY A 288 14.41 10.50 -18.63
CA GLY A 288 15.12 9.30 -18.20
C GLY A 288 15.30 9.23 -16.70
N LEU A 289 14.99 8.06 -16.14
CA LEU A 289 15.21 7.64 -14.76
C LEU A 289 16.09 6.38 -14.76
N ALA A 290 16.76 6.09 -13.65
CA ALA A 290 17.64 4.94 -13.52
C ALA A 290 17.23 4.03 -12.36
N PHE A 291 17.24 2.73 -12.60
CA PHE A 291 17.11 1.68 -11.57
C PHE A 291 18.49 1.09 -11.20
N TYR A 292 19.56 1.80 -11.53
CA TYR A 292 20.94 1.45 -11.20
C TYR A 292 21.70 2.72 -10.82
N THR A 293 22.92 2.57 -10.31
CA THR A 293 23.83 3.67 -9.98
C THR A 293 25.20 3.47 -10.62
N ARG A 294 25.89 4.56 -10.92
CA ARG A 294 27.35 4.56 -11.06
C ARG A 294 28.01 4.77 -9.70
N THR A 295 29.07 4.02 -9.42
CA THR A 295 29.77 4.06 -8.12
C THR A 295 31.24 4.40 -8.31
N PHE A 296 31.85 4.99 -7.29
CA PHE A 296 33.22 5.47 -7.33
C PHE A 296 33.98 5.06 -6.07
N THR A 297 35.29 4.91 -6.19
CA THR A 297 36.22 4.80 -5.07
C THR A 297 36.89 6.16 -4.86
N THR A 298 36.59 6.85 -3.76
CA THR A 298 37.11 8.19 -3.45
C THR A 298 38.63 8.16 -3.28
N SER A 299 39.32 9.17 -3.82
CA SER A 299 40.79 9.28 -3.68
C SER A 299 41.21 9.58 -2.24
N ASN A 300 40.42 10.41 -1.55
CA ASN A 300 40.60 10.75 -0.14
C ASN A 300 39.37 10.27 0.64
N PRO A 301 39.51 9.31 1.58
CA PRO A 301 38.39 8.85 2.41
C PRO A 301 37.67 9.98 3.17
N ASN A 302 38.38 11.08 3.46
CA ASN A 302 37.83 12.25 4.15
C ASN A 302 37.16 13.26 3.21
N CYS A 303 37.13 13.00 1.89
CA CYS A 303 36.48 13.84 0.88
C CYS A 303 35.45 13.00 0.12
N SER A 304 34.19 13.14 0.50
CA SER A 304 33.07 12.38 -0.06
C SER A 304 31.91 13.27 -0.52
N GLU A 305 32.19 14.54 -0.79
CA GLU A 305 31.26 15.52 -1.34
C GLU A 305 31.42 15.62 -2.87
N PRO A 306 30.42 16.16 -3.59
CA PRO A 306 30.60 16.57 -4.98
C PRO A 306 31.88 17.40 -5.15
N PHE A 307 32.56 17.27 -6.29
CA PHE A 307 33.90 17.85 -6.56
C PHE A 307 35.09 17.22 -5.81
N CYS A 308 34.88 16.24 -4.92
CA CYS A 308 35.98 15.39 -4.46
C CYS A 308 36.49 14.49 -5.59
N LYS A 309 37.75 14.06 -5.53
CA LYS A 309 38.33 13.19 -6.56
C LYS A 309 38.05 11.70 -6.30
N PHE A 310 37.97 10.92 -7.36
CA PHE A 310 37.96 9.46 -7.32
C PHE A 310 39.18 8.86 -8.02
N ASP A 311 39.58 7.67 -7.58
CA ASP A 311 40.67 6.88 -8.14
C ASP A 311 40.17 5.88 -9.20
N SER A 312 39.00 5.30 -8.97
CA SER A 312 38.41 4.27 -9.82
C SER A 312 36.89 4.19 -9.64
N GLY A 313 36.23 3.25 -10.34
CA GLY A 313 34.87 2.84 -9.99
C GLY A 313 34.81 2.17 -8.62
N GLY A 314 33.65 2.22 -7.98
CA GLY A 314 33.42 1.48 -6.72
C GLY A 314 33.52 -0.04 -6.93
N PRO A 315 33.74 -0.81 -5.85
CA PRO A 315 33.79 -2.27 -5.92
C PRO A 315 32.59 -2.86 -6.68
N SER A 316 32.85 -3.86 -7.52
CA SER A 316 31.77 -4.61 -8.16
C SER A 316 30.86 -5.23 -7.10
N ALA A 317 29.55 -5.23 -7.35
CA ALA A 317 28.63 -6.01 -6.55
C ALA A 317 28.54 -7.45 -7.07
N ASP A 318 28.16 -8.38 -6.19
CA ASP A 318 28.25 -9.82 -6.42
C ASP A 318 27.49 -10.30 -7.67
N CYS A 319 26.42 -9.59 -8.05
CA CYS A 319 25.56 -10.02 -9.14
C CYS A 319 26.01 -9.37 -10.45
N ILE A 320 25.89 -8.04 -10.54
CA ILE A 320 26.23 -7.30 -11.77
C ILE A 320 27.71 -7.48 -12.15
N ASN A 321 28.55 -7.79 -11.16
CA ASN A 321 29.98 -8.09 -11.31
C ASN A 321 30.72 -7.12 -12.22
N THR A 322 30.36 -5.83 -12.13
CA THR A 322 30.91 -4.76 -12.94
C THR A 322 31.39 -3.65 -12.01
N VAL A 323 32.66 -3.26 -12.13
CA VAL A 323 33.24 -2.16 -11.35
C VAL A 323 32.53 -0.85 -11.68
N GLY A 324 32.20 -0.07 -10.65
CA GLY A 324 31.55 1.23 -10.82
C GLY A 324 30.06 1.17 -11.17
N LEU A 325 29.39 0.03 -10.98
CA LEU A 325 27.98 -0.16 -11.29
C LEU A 325 27.30 -1.03 -10.22
N LYS A 326 26.10 -0.62 -9.77
CA LYS A 326 25.22 -1.45 -8.93
C LYS A 326 23.77 -1.29 -9.37
N SER A 327 23.01 -2.38 -9.32
CA SER A 327 21.56 -2.37 -9.49
C SER A 327 20.85 -1.85 -8.23
N ASN A 328 19.62 -1.36 -8.38
CA ASN A 328 18.80 -0.95 -7.25
C ASN A 328 18.48 -2.13 -6.31
N SER A 329 18.36 -3.35 -6.80
CA SER A 329 18.23 -4.55 -5.96
C SER A 329 19.47 -4.81 -5.11
N GLU A 330 20.67 -4.66 -5.66
CA GLU A 330 21.93 -4.72 -4.90
C GLU A 330 22.05 -3.59 -3.88
N ILE A 331 21.62 -2.37 -4.26
CA ILE A 331 21.61 -1.22 -3.34
C ILE A 331 20.67 -1.48 -2.17
N LYS A 332 19.46 -1.97 -2.46
CA LYS A 332 18.47 -2.31 -1.44
C LYS A 332 19.04 -3.34 -0.47
N LYS A 333 19.54 -4.45 -0.99
CA LYS A 333 20.06 -5.56 -0.19
C LYS A 333 21.24 -5.13 0.68
N LYS A 334 22.25 -4.48 0.10
CA LYS A 334 23.49 -4.12 0.82
C LYS A 334 23.30 -2.92 1.74
N TYR A 335 22.59 -1.88 1.30
CA TYR A 335 22.58 -0.62 2.04
C TYR A 335 21.26 -0.31 2.74
N LEU A 336 20.12 -0.55 2.08
CA LEU A 336 18.82 -0.14 2.64
C LEU A 336 18.32 -1.13 3.69
N ASP A 337 18.38 -2.44 3.40
CA ASP A 337 17.96 -3.50 4.32
C ASP A 337 18.88 -3.58 5.55
N GLU A 338 20.17 -3.30 5.36
CA GLU A 338 21.17 -3.19 6.44
C GLU A 338 21.18 -1.81 7.12
N ARG A 339 20.30 -0.89 6.73
CA ARG A 339 20.10 0.44 7.34
C ARG A 339 21.37 1.32 7.39
N HIS A 340 22.15 1.29 6.31
CA HIS A 340 23.25 2.24 6.13
C HIS A 340 22.74 3.69 6.13
N GLN A 341 23.63 4.63 6.46
CA GLN A 341 23.31 6.05 6.38
C GLN A 341 23.10 6.47 4.92
N VAL A 342 21.92 7.02 4.64
CA VAL A 342 21.54 7.53 3.32
C VAL A 342 21.23 9.02 3.46
N GLU A 343 21.94 9.85 2.71
CA GLU A 343 21.74 11.30 2.68
C GLU A 343 20.90 11.68 1.46
N LEU A 344 20.01 12.68 1.60
CA LEU A 344 19.28 13.25 0.46
C LEU A 344 19.97 14.54 0.03
N ASP A 345 20.58 14.54 -1.15
CA ASP A 345 20.99 15.76 -1.84
C ASP A 345 19.81 16.32 -2.63
N THR A 346 19.16 17.36 -2.09
CA THR A 346 18.02 18.01 -2.74
C THR A 346 18.40 18.83 -3.98
N MET A 347 19.67 19.27 -4.09
CA MET A 347 20.14 20.05 -5.25
C MET A 347 20.37 19.14 -6.46
N GLY A 348 21.07 18.02 -6.25
CA GLY A 348 21.20 16.96 -7.26
C GLY A 348 19.92 16.15 -7.46
N ALA A 349 18.98 16.21 -6.51
CA ALA A 349 17.83 15.32 -6.36
C ALA A 349 18.26 13.85 -6.48
N VAL A 350 19.16 13.44 -5.58
CA VAL A 350 19.68 12.07 -5.49
C VAL A 350 19.90 11.67 -4.04
N LYS A 351 19.89 10.37 -3.77
CA LYS A 351 20.35 9.81 -2.51
C LYS A 351 21.85 9.57 -2.60
N VAL A 352 22.59 9.80 -1.52
CA VAL A 352 24.04 9.60 -1.44
C VAL A 352 24.34 8.58 -0.35
N ILE A 353 25.17 7.59 -0.69
CA ILE A 353 25.72 6.62 0.28
C ILE A 353 27.24 6.74 0.26
N LYS A 354 27.80 6.81 1.47
CA LYS A 354 29.24 6.89 1.74
C LYS A 354 29.60 5.67 2.59
N ASP A 355 30.31 4.72 2.00
CA ASP A 355 30.72 3.47 2.65
C ASP A 355 32.25 3.31 2.56
N SER A 356 32.95 3.72 3.63
CA SER A 356 34.42 3.79 3.65
C SER A 356 34.98 4.66 2.51
N ARG A 357 35.51 4.05 1.44
CA ARG A 357 35.96 4.74 0.22
C ARG A 357 34.98 4.63 -0.93
N GLU A 358 33.94 3.81 -0.81
CA GLU A 358 32.91 3.69 -1.83
C GLU A 358 31.92 4.87 -1.69
N TRP A 359 31.68 5.53 -2.82
CA TRP A 359 30.70 6.59 -2.94
C TRP A 359 29.74 6.25 -4.09
N LEU A 360 28.44 6.35 -3.83
CA LEU A 360 27.43 6.12 -4.85
C LEU A 360 26.24 7.03 -4.66
N THR A 361 25.51 7.29 -5.75
CA THR A 361 24.27 8.05 -5.73
C THR A 361 23.18 7.36 -6.47
N PHE A 362 22.04 7.14 -5.84
CA PHE A 362 20.93 6.42 -6.44
C PHE A 362 19.64 7.22 -6.35
N ASP A 363 18.63 6.70 -7.03
CA ASP A 363 17.30 7.29 -7.07
C ASP A 363 16.25 6.39 -6.40
N ASP A 364 15.29 7.03 -5.74
CA ASP A 364 14.13 6.41 -5.10
C ASP A 364 12.88 7.30 -5.20
N GLU A 365 11.82 6.95 -4.46
CA GLU A 365 10.56 7.70 -4.41
C GLU A 365 10.77 9.21 -4.14
N ASP A 366 11.66 9.57 -3.21
CA ASP A 366 11.90 10.97 -2.83
C ASP A 366 12.56 11.75 -3.97
N THR A 367 13.60 11.16 -4.57
CA THR A 367 14.40 11.84 -5.59
C THR A 367 13.65 11.96 -6.92
N TRP A 368 12.90 10.93 -7.31
CA TRP A 368 12.01 11.00 -8.47
C TRP A 368 10.90 12.02 -8.26
N LYS A 369 10.35 12.12 -7.05
CA LYS A 369 9.35 13.14 -6.74
C LYS A 369 9.91 14.54 -6.95
N LEU A 370 11.12 14.83 -6.46
CA LEU A 370 11.80 16.11 -6.70
C LEU A 370 12.03 16.37 -8.20
N LYS A 371 12.47 15.35 -8.96
CA LYS A 371 12.67 15.45 -10.41
C LYS A 371 11.38 15.77 -11.17
N LEU A 372 10.27 15.08 -10.87
CA LEU A 372 8.98 15.34 -11.54
C LEU A 372 8.32 16.64 -11.07
N GLU A 373 8.44 17.01 -9.79
CA GLU A 373 7.98 18.31 -9.29
C GLU A 373 8.73 19.46 -9.97
N TYR A 374 10.04 19.30 -10.21
CA TYR A 374 10.81 20.29 -10.94
C TYR A 374 10.30 20.48 -12.38
N VAL A 375 10.17 19.39 -13.15
CA VAL A 375 9.69 19.45 -14.54
C VAL A 375 8.32 20.12 -14.61
N ARG A 376 7.42 19.82 -13.66
CA ARG A 376 6.13 20.52 -13.52
C ARG A 376 6.31 22.01 -13.19
N LYS A 377 7.22 22.35 -12.27
CA LYS A 377 7.48 23.74 -11.82
C LYS A 377 8.01 24.64 -12.93
N ILE A 378 8.90 24.12 -13.80
CA ILE A 378 9.38 24.88 -14.97
C ILE A 378 8.41 24.88 -16.13
N GLY A 379 7.20 24.37 -15.90
CA GLY A 379 6.14 24.34 -16.90
C GLY A 379 6.28 23.23 -17.94
N ALA A 380 7.42 22.55 -18.03
CA ALA A 380 7.71 21.58 -19.09
C ALA A 380 6.67 20.45 -19.15
N CYS A 381 5.81 20.50 -20.16
CA CYS A 381 4.71 19.57 -20.40
C CYS A 381 5.17 18.25 -21.01
N ILE A 382 6.22 17.61 -20.45
CA ILE A 382 6.73 16.35 -21.00
C ILE A 382 5.66 15.24 -20.96
N GLY A 383 5.78 14.26 -21.86
CA GLY A 383 4.79 13.21 -21.98
C GLY A 383 4.87 12.14 -20.89
N GLY A 384 6.03 12.00 -20.25
CA GLY A 384 6.22 10.92 -19.30
C GLY A 384 7.66 10.72 -18.86
N VAL A 385 7.92 9.49 -18.39
CA VAL A 385 9.25 9.04 -17.95
C VAL A 385 9.63 7.75 -18.66
N VAL A 386 10.93 7.50 -18.74
CA VAL A 386 11.50 6.24 -19.20
C VAL A 386 12.52 5.74 -18.17
N VAL A 387 12.40 4.50 -17.72
CA VAL A 387 13.31 3.88 -16.76
C VAL A 387 14.28 2.96 -17.49
N SER A 388 15.57 3.10 -17.14
CA SER A 388 16.62 2.16 -17.50
C SER A 388 17.17 1.50 -16.23
N ASP A 389 17.05 0.19 -16.04
CA ASP A 389 16.19 -0.77 -16.74
C ASP A 389 15.38 -1.56 -15.68
N ILE A 390 14.25 -2.13 -16.08
CA ILE A 390 13.37 -2.91 -15.19
C ILE A 390 14.13 -4.04 -14.49
N ASN A 391 15.13 -4.61 -15.16
CA ASN A 391 15.95 -5.72 -14.66
C ASN A 391 16.81 -5.38 -13.45
N HIS A 392 17.01 -4.10 -13.15
CA HIS A 392 17.74 -3.67 -11.95
C HIS A 392 16.82 -3.45 -10.73
N ASP A 393 15.51 -3.63 -10.89
CA ASP A 393 14.57 -3.72 -9.78
C ASP A 393 14.73 -5.07 -9.04
N THR A 394 13.93 -5.23 -7.99
CA THR A 394 13.72 -6.48 -7.26
C THR A 394 12.63 -7.32 -7.93
N LYS A 395 12.59 -8.63 -7.67
CA LYS A 395 11.45 -9.48 -8.10
C LYS A 395 10.11 -9.07 -7.49
N ALA A 396 10.11 -8.38 -6.35
CA ALA A 396 8.91 -7.84 -5.72
C ALA A 396 8.41 -6.55 -6.39
N GLY A 397 9.23 -5.96 -7.28
CA GLY A 397 8.96 -4.70 -7.98
C GLY A 397 8.98 -3.48 -7.05
N ASP A 398 9.83 -3.48 -6.02
CA ASP A 398 9.89 -2.42 -5.00
C ASP A 398 10.08 -1.03 -5.60
N PHE A 399 10.94 -0.89 -6.61
CA PHE A 399 11.20 0.40 -7.27
C PHE A 399 10.12 0.72 -8.30
N SER A 400 9.56 -0.29 -8.97
CA SER A 400 8.37 -0.16 -9.83
C SER A 400 7.14 0.35 -9.05
N ARG A 401 6.95 -0.07 -7.79
CA ARG A 401 5.88 0.46 -6.92
C ARG A 401 6.10 1.93 -6.56
N GLN A 402 7.34 2.30 -6.25
CA GLN A 402 7.70 3.69 -6.01
C GLN A 402 7.45 4.54 -7.27
N LEU A 403 7.83 4.02 -8.45
CA LEU A 403 7.57 4.66 -9.73
C LEU A 403 6.07 4.85 -9.98
N GLU A 404 5.23 3.85 -9.71
CA GLU A 404 3.76 3.94 -9.80
C GLU A 404 3.23 5.12 -8.97
N LYS A 405 3.69 5.25 -7.71
CA LYS A 405 3.27 6.34 -6.81
C LYS A 405 3.68 7.72 -7.33
N VAL A 406 4.94 7.87 -7.76
CA VAL A 406 5.49 9.18 -8.15
C VAL A 406 4.92 9.65 -9.49
N THR A 407 4.80 8.73 -10.45
CA THR A 407 4.18 9.03 -11.75
C THR A 407 2.66 9.16 -11.66
N LYS A 408 2.06 8.59 -10.60
CA LYS A 408 0.62 8.44 -10.38
C LYS A 408 -0.09 7.69 -11.53
N TYR A 409 0.68 6.95 -12.34
CA TYR A 409 0.14 6.18 -13.45
C TYR A 409 -0.16 4.76 -12.98
N LYS A 410 -1.38 4.30 -13.25
CA LYS A 410 -1.78 2.90 -13.15
C LYS A 410 -2.71 2.59 -14.32
N SER A 411 -2.45 1.53 -15.07
CA SER A 411 -3.32 1.14 -16.18
C SER A 411 -4.73 0.86 -15.67
N ASN A 412 -5.72 1.48 -16.31
CA ASN A 412 -7.13 1.25 -15.98
C ASN A 412 -7.69 -0.06 -16.54
N ALA A 413 -6.90 -0.81 -17.33
CA ALA A 413 -7.26 -2.13 -17.86
C ALA A 413 -6.88 -3.26 -16.91
N VAL A 414 -6.07 -2.99 -15.89
CA VAL A 414 -5.62 -3.98 -14.91
C VAL A 414 -6.39 -3.82 -13.61
N PHE A 415 -6.79 -4.93 -13.03
CA PHE A 415 -7.24 -5.00 -11.64
C PHE A 415 -6.27 -5.88 -10.86
N THR A 416 -5.69 -5.34 -9.79
CA THR A 416 -4.74 -6.04 -8.92
C THR A 416 -5.31 -6.11 -7.50
N TYR A 417 -5.27 -7.30 -6.89
CA TYR A 417 -5.81 -7.58 -5.57
C TYR A 417 -4.92 -8.57 -4.82
N LEU A 418 -5.01 -8.59 -3.50
CA LEU A 418 -4.30 -9.55 -2.65
C LEU A 418 -5.15 -10.81 -2.48
N THR A 419 -4.64 -11.98 -2.87
CA THR A 419 -5.24 -13.28 -2.54
C THR A 419 -4.56 -13.88 -1.31
N LEU A 420 -5.29 -14.72 -0.57
CA LEU A 420 -4.77 -15.56 0.51
C LEU A 420 -4.88 -17.03 0.11
N ASP A 421 -3.77 -17.62 -0.33
CA ASP A 421 -3.74 -19.01 -0.76
C ASP A 421 -3.47 -19.91 0.46
N LYS A 422 -4.32 -20.91 0.65
CA LYS A 422 -4.20 -21.85 1.79
C LYS A 422 -3.03 -22.80 1.55
N ARG A 423 -2.07 -22.84 2.48
CA ARG A 423 -0.93 -23.77 2.39
C ARG A 423 -1.39 -25.22 2.59
N PRO A 424 -0.79 -26.19 1.88
CA PRO A 424 -0.89 -27.60 2.27
C PRO A 424 -0.27 -27.78 3.67
N GLY A 425 -1.08 -28.10 4.67
CA GLY A 425 -0.65 -28.24 6.08
C GLY A 425 -1.19 -27.18 7.05
N GLY A 426 -1.96 -26.19 6.57
CA GLY A 426 -2.51 -25.11 7.40
C GLY A 426 -1.67 -23.82 7.34
N GLY A 427 -2.34 -22.67 7.39
CA GLY A 427 -1.76 -21.34 7.15
C GLY A 427 -2.20 -20.73 5.80
N TYR A 428 -2.01 -19.42 5.63
CA TYR A 428 -2.35 -18.67 4.42
C TYR A 428 -1.14 -17.85 3.95
N ASP A 429 -0.85 -17.88 2.66
CA ASP A 429 0.11 -16.98 2.01
C ASP A 429 -0.62 -15.87 1.27
N SER A 430 -0.23 -14.62 1.54
CA SER A 430 -0.76 -13.47 0.81
C SER A 430 0.04 -13.25 -0.48
N ARG A 431 -0.64 -13.23 -1.63
CA ARG A 431 -0.03 -12.98 -2.94
C ARG A 431 -0.79 -11.92 -3.71
N TRP A 432 -0.09 -10.98 -4.35
CA TRP A 432 -0.72 -10.06 -5.29
C TRP A 432 -1.03 -10.77 -6.60
N VAL A 433 -2.27 -10.66 -7.07
CA VAL A 433 -2.76 -11.21 -8.33
C VAL A 433 -3.32 -10.09 -9.18
N SER A 434 -2.93 -10.06 -10.45
CA SER A 434 -3.46 -9.13 -11.44
C SER A 434 -4.28 -9.89 -12.49
N GLU A 435 -5.39 -9.31 -12.92
CA GLU A 435 -6.15 -9.82 -14.07
C GLU A 435 -6.77 -8.67 -14.88
N PRO A 436 -7.21 -8.95 -16.13
CA PRO A 436 -7.93 -7.96 -16.93
C PRO A 436 -9.16 -7.45 -16.21
N LYS A 437 -9.34 -6.14 -16.20
CA LYS A 437 -10.45 -5.49 -15.51
C LYS A 437 -11.79 -5.95 -16.05
N ASP A 438 -11.93 -6.17 -17.35
CA ASP A 438 -13.13 -6.72 -17.99
C ASP A 438 -13.42 -8.16 -17.55
N LYS A 439 -12.38 -9.00 -17.40
CA LYS A 439 -12.51 -10.36 -16.86
C LYS A 439 -12.95 -10.33 -15.40
N TRP A 440 -12.33 -9.48 -14.58
CA TRP A 440 -12.73 -9.25 -13.20
C TRP A 440 -14.17 -8.71 -13.11
N MET A 441 -14.52 -7.71 -13.92
CA MET A 441 -15.88 -7.17 -14.02
C MET A 441 -16.87 -8.23 -14.51
N SER A 442 -16.45 -9.16 -15.35
CA SER A 442 -17.27 -10.28 -15.81
C SER A 442 -17.47 -11.33 -14.72
N ARG A 443 -16.46 -11.61 -13.90
CA ARG A 443 -16.59 -12.42 -12.68
C ARG A 443 -17.52 -11.75 -11.68
N LEU A 444 -17.38 -10.45 -11.47
CA LEU A 444 -18.31 -9.67 -10.67
C LEU A 444 -19.72 -9.69 -11.25
N LYS A 445 -19.90 -9.58 -12.57
CA LYS A 445 -21.21 -9.70 -13.22
C LYS A 445 -21.76 -11.11 -13.12
N ALA A 446 -20.93 -12.15 -13.19
CA ALA A 446 -21.34 -13.54 -13.01
C ALA A 446 -21.76 -13.82 -11.56
N LEU A 447 -21.02 -13.29 -10.59
CA LEU A 447 -21.40 -13.25 -9.17
C LEU A 447 -22.70 -12.46 -9.01
N ALA A 448 -22.82 -11.28 -9.60
CA ALA A 448 -24.04 -10.46 -9.59
C ALA A 448 -25.23 -11.17 -10.25
N ASN A 449 -25.01 -11.98 -11.28
CA ASN A 449 -26.04 -12.79 -11.94
C ASN A 449 -26.42 -14.02 -11.11
N LEU A 450 -25.47 -14.60 -10.35
CA LEU A 450 -25.74 -15.57 -9.29
C LEU A 450 -26.61 -14.94 -8.19
N PHE A 451 -26.37 -13.67 -7.85
CA PHE A 451 -27.21 -12.88 -6.93
C PHE A 451 -28.55 -12.43 -7.53
N GLN A 452 -28.66 -12.22 -8.86
CA GLN A 452 -29.94 -11.92 -9.54
C GLN A 452 -30.82 -13.16 -9.75
N LYS A 453 -30.23 -14.36 -9.79
CA LYS A 453 -30.99 -15.63 -9.78
C LYS A 453 -31.42 -16.06 -8.38
N ALA A 454 -30.93 -15.40 -7.34
CA ALA A 454 -31.55 -15.42 -6.02
C ALA A 454 -32.61 -14.31 -5.96
N PRO A 455 -33.90 -14.62 -5.80
CA PRO A 455 -34.93 -13.58 -5.84
C PRO A 455 -34.75 -12.64 -4.64
N PRO A 456 -34.85 -11.31 -4.83
CA PRO A 456 -35.07 -10.39 -3.72
C PRO A 456 -36.51 -10.61 -3.23
N GLY A 457 -36.68 -11.36 -2.14
CA GLY A 457 -37.97 -11.47 -1.44
C GLY A 457 -38.87 -12.66 -1.79
N GLY A 458 -38.33 -13.85 -2.10
CA GLY A 458 -39.16 -15.06 -2.07
C GLY A 458 -39.58 -15.41 -0.63
N LYS A 459 -40.87 -15.22 -0.28
CA LYS A 459 -41.47 -15.83 0.92
C LYS A 459 -42.32 -17.04 0.51
N TYR A 460 -42.11 -18.13 1.24
CA TYR A 460 -42.97 -19.30 1.33
C TYR A 460 -44.42 -18.88 1.60
N SER A 461 -45.40 -19.40 0.85
CA SER A 461 -46.82 -19.08 1.06
C SER A 461 -47.46 -20.05 2.06
N HIS A 462 -48.07 -19.51 3.12
CA HIS A 462 -49.39 -19.99 3.53
C HIS A 462 -50.35 -18.82 3.32
N ASN A 463 -51.44 -19.09 2.59
CA ASN A 463 -52.54 -18.17 2.36
C ASN A 463 -53.04 -17.58 3.68
N ILE A 464 -53.05 -16.25 3.81
CA ILE A 464 -53.96 -15.55 4.73
C ILE A 464 -54.46 -14.30 4.00
N THR A 465 -55.55 -14.47 3.26
CA THR A 465 -56.58 -13.43 3.22
C THR A 465 -57.16 -13.36 4.63
N ASP A 466 -56.84 -12.30 5.36
CA ASP A 466 -57.82 -11.48 6.08
C ASP A 466 -57.15 -10.55 7.09
N LYS A 467 -57.81 -9.40 7.23
CA LYS A 467 -57.57 -8.32 8.19
C LYS A 467 -57.44 -8.89 9.61
N VAL A 468 -56.50 -8.36 10.41
CA VAL A 468 -56.63 -7.98 11.85
C VAL A 468 -55.24 -7.63 12.41
N ALA A 469 -55.16 -6.51 13.13
CA ALA A 469 -54.27 -6.35 14.29
C ALA A 469 -55.18 -6.23 15.53
N PRO A 470 -54.72 -6.38 16.79
CA PRO A 470 -53.61 -7.15 17.38
C PRO A 470 -54.11 -8.09 18.52
N THR A 471 -53.29 -9.06 18.96
CA THR A 471 -53.19 -9.66 20.33
C THR A 471 -52.55 -11.06 20.21
N GLY A 472 -51.23 -11.16 20.37
CA GLY A 472 -50.55 -12.45 20.56
C GLY A 472 -50.16 -12.61 22.04
N PRO A 473 -50.32 -13.78 22.67
CA PRO A 473 -50.04 -13.95 24.09
C PRO A 473 -48.55 -13.73 24.40
N SER A 474 -48.24 -13.05 25.51
CA SER A 474 -46.87 -12.90 26.03
C SER A 474 -46.22 -14.28 26.25
N GLU A 475 -44.89 -14.34 26.31
CA GLU A 475 -44.16 -15.54 26.75
C GLU A 475 -44.53 -15.93 28.18
N TYR A 476 -44.87 -14.94 29.00
CA TYR A 476 -45.27 -15.10 30.39
C TYR A 476 -46.78 -15.08 30.53
N ALA A 477 -47.29 -15.80 31.53
CA ALA A 477 -48.67 -15.64 31.95
C ALA A 477 -48.80 -14.55 33.02
N ASP A 478 -49.89 -13.79 32.96
CA ASP A 478 -50.18 -12.73 33.94
C ASP A 478 -50.57 -13.28 35.32
N LYS A 479 -50.98 -14.55 35.39
CA LYS A 479 -51.37 -15.23 36.62
C LYS A 479 -51.12 -16.74 36.55
N THR A 480 -50.92 -17.36 37.72
CA THR A 480 -50.80 -18.81 37.87
C THR A 480 -52.16 -19.49 37.67
N ILE A 481 -52.16 -20.65 37.01
CA ILE A 481 -53.32 -21.53 36.81
C ILE A 481 -52.87 -22.95 37.16
N ASP A 482 -53.71 -23.72 37.86
CA ASP A 482 -53.39 -25.11 38.19
C ASP A 482 -53.23 -25.97 36.91
N PRO A 483 -52.35 -26.99 36.93
CA PRO A 483 -52.22 -27.91 35.79
C PRO A 483 -53.53 -28.69 35.57
N PRO A 484 -53.77 -29.19 34.34
CA PRO A 484 -54.95 -30.00 34.04
C PRO A 484 -55.13 -31.17 35.03
N ALA A 485 -56.37 -31.47 35.39
CA ALA A 485 -56.67 -32.64 36.22
C ALA A 485 -56.08 -33.90 35.56
N ASP A 486 -55.39 -34.73 36.35
CA ASP A 486 -54.68 -35.95 35.92
C ASP A 486 -53.37 -35.74 35.12
N ALA A 487 -52.85 -34.50 35.02
CA ALA A 487 -51.56 -34.22 34.40
C ALA A 487 -50.37 -34.80 35.21
N ILE A 488 -49.52 -35.58 34.56
CA ILE A 488 -48.24 -36.02 35.11
C ILE A 488 -47.20 -34.92 34.84
N LEU A 489 -46.85 -34.12 35.85
CA LEU A 489 -45.85 -33.06 35.69
C LEU A 489 -44.45 -33.63 35.48
N ALA A 490 -43.69 -33.03 34.57
CA ALA A 490 -42.28 -33.36 34.37
C ALA A 490 -41.44 -32.97 35.61
N GLU A 491 -40.31 -33.65 35.79
CA GLU A 491 -39.49 -33.49 36.99
C GLU A 491 -39.01 -32.04 37.14
N ARG A 492 -39.23 -31.45 38.33
CA ARG A 492 -38.83 -30.08 38.69
C ARG A 492 -39.49 -28.97 37.89
N THR A 493 -40.53 -29.25 37.10
CA THR A 493 -41.33 -28.19 36.47
C THR A 493 -41.92 -27.23 37.51
N VAL A 494 -41.77 -25.93 37.26
CA VAL A 494 -42.26 -24.87 38.15
C VAL A 494 -43.79 -24.87 38.21
N ARG A 495 -44.35 -24.53 39.38
CA ARG A 495 -45.80 -24.50 39.60
C ARG A 495 -46.43 -23.13 39.37
N ASP A 496 -45.63 -22.06 39.40
CA ASP A 496 -46.06 -20.70 39.08
C ASP A 496 -46.16 -20.51 37.55
N CYS A 497 -47.14 -21.21 36.98
CA CYS A 497 -47.36 -21.30 35.55
C CYS A 497 -48.82 -20.99 35.21
N GLY A 498 -49.08 -20.19 34.19
CA GLY A 498 -50.43 -19.89 33.74
C GLY A 498 -50.89 -20.67 32.50
N ARG A 499 -49.98 -21.43 31.86
CA ARG A 499 -50.30 -22.27 30.68
C ARG A 499 -49.48 -23.55 30.68
N TRP A 500 -50.13 -24.68 30.45
CA TRP A 500 -49.54 -26.02 30.54
C TRP A 500 -49.69 -26.77 29.22
N HIS A 501 -48.71 -27.60 28.87
CA HIS A 501 -48.75 -28.46 27.67
C HIS A 501 -48.33 -29.89 27.99
N THR A 502 -49.14 -30.87 27.58
CA THR A 502 -48.85 -32.30 27.74
C THR A 502 -48.35 -32.87 26.41
N VAL A 503 -47.13 -33.41 26.41
CA VAL A 503 -46.44 -33.88 25.20
C VAL A 503 -47.18 -35.05 24.56
N GLN A 504 -47.53 -34.91 23.28
CA GLN A 504 -48.14 -35.95 22.47
C GLN A 504 -47.12 -36.76 21.66
N ARG A 505 -47.55 -37.90 21.11
CA ARG A 505 -46.74 -38.71 20.20
C ARG A 505 -46.42 -37.87 18.94
N ASP A 506 -45.15 -37.86 18.54
CA ASP A 506 -44.62 -37.12 17.37
C ASP A 506 -44.57 -35.58 17.49
N GLU A 507 -44.61 -35.05 18.72
CA GLU A 507 -44.28 -33.66 19.01
C GLU A 507 -42.78 -33.47 19.24
N ASP A 508 -42.24 -32.36 18.71
CA ASP A 508 -40.89 -31.88 18.99
C ASP A 508 -40.94 -30.54 19.71
N CYS A 509 -39.78 -30.07 20.18
CA CYS A 509 -39.72 -28.84 20.96
C CYS A 509 -40.27 -27.63 20.18
N ALA A 510 -40.05 -27.55 18.86
CA ALA A 510 -40.57 -26.44 18.05
C ALA A 510 -42.10 -26.45 18.00
N ARG A 511 -42.71 -27.64 17.91
CA ARG A 511 -44.18 -27.81 17.92
C ARG A 511 -44.83 -27.46 19.25
N ILE A 512 -44.07 -27.41 20.35
CA ILE A 512 -44.56 -26.97 21.66
C ILE A 512 -44.30 -25.47 21.88
N LEU A 513 -43.08 -25.00 21.56
CA LEU A 513 -42.66 -23.63 21.83
C LEU A 513 -43.39 -22.59 20.96
N VAL A 514 -43.50 -22.86 19.65
CA VAL A 514 -44.05 -21.90 18.68
C VAL A 514 -45.53 -21.60 18.93
N PRO A 515 -46.41 -22.59 19.14
CA PRO A 515 -47.82 -22.30 19.41
C PRO A 515 -48.06 -21.62 20.77
N ASN A 516 -47.19 -21.88 21.75
CA ASN A 516 -47.32 -21.30 23.09
C ASN A 516 -46.63 -19.94 23.24
N ASN A 517 -45.92 -19.50 22.20
CA ASN A 517 -45.15 -18.26 22.15
C ASN A 517 -44.14 -18.12 23.31
N ILE A 518 -43.45 -19.22 23.63
CA ILE A 518 -42.43 -19.31 24.69
C ILE A 518 -41.07 -19.66 24.06
N THR A 519 -40.00 -19.01 24.50
CA THR A 519 -38.64 -19.30 24.03
C THR A 519 -38.09 -20.55 24.71
N LEU A 520 -37.11 -21.20 24.07
CA LEU A 520 -36.49 -22.41 24.60
C LEU A 520 -35.85 -22.18 25.97
N ASP A 521 -35.27 -21.01 26.20
CA ASP A 521 -34.56 -20.69 27.44
C ASP A 521 -35.55 -20.54 28.61
N VAL A 522 -36.67 -19.85 28.39
CA VAL A 522 -37.72 -19.71 29.39
C VAL A 522 -38.44 -21.04 29.62
N PHE A 523 -38.63 -21.84 28.57
CA PHE A 523 -39.18 -23.18 28.69
C PHE A 523 -38.26 -24.12 29.48
N ALA A 524 -36.95 -24.11 29.22
CA ALA A 524 -35.99 -24.93 29.96
C ALA A 524 -35.81 -24.46 31.41
N TYR A 525 -35.90 -23.15 31.66
CA TYR A 525 -35.87 -22.62 33.03
C TYR A 525 -37.12 -23.02 33.83
N ALA A 526 -38.31 -22.89 33.22
CA ALA A 526 -39.57 -23.32 33.82
C ALA A 526 -39.68 -24.85 33.94
N ASN A 527 -38.89 -25.60 33.18
CA ASN A 527 -38.88 -27.06 33.16
C ASN A 527 -37.45 -27.62 33.18
N PRO A 528 -36.79 -27.66 34.35
CA PRO A 528 -35.38 -28.04 34.47
C PRO A 528 -35.03 -29.46 34.01
N SER A 529 -36.02 -30.36 33.84
CA SER A 529 -35.79 -31.66 33.20
C SER A 529 -35.55 -31.56 31.68
N VAL A 530 -35.79 -30.39 31.07
CA VAL A 530 -35.60 -30.13 29.64
C VAL A 530 -34.23 -29.51 29.41
N SER A 531 -33.39 -30.14 28.58
CA SER A 531 -32.11 -29.57 28.19
C SER A 531 -32.30 -28.49 27.10
N PRO A 532 -31.73 -27.28 27.27
CA PRO A 532 -31.78 -26.25 26.23
C PRO A 532 -30.95 -26.61 24.98
N THR A 533 -30.01 -27.55 25.08
CA THR A 533 -29.19 -28.01 23.94
C THR A 533 -29.79 -29.22 23.21
N ASN A 534 -30.72 -29.94 23.84
CA ASN A 534 -31.31 -31.16 23.30
C ASN A 534 -32.80 -31.30 23.66
N CYS A 535 -33.55 -30.20 23.61
CA CYS A 535 -34.93 -30.10 24.11
C CYS A 535 -35.83 -31.25 23.63
N THR A 536 -35.86 -31.51 22.31
CA THR A 536 -36.71 -32.56 21.73
C THR A 536 -36.44 -33.95 22.32
N LYS A 537 -35.20 -34.25 22.71
CA LYS A 537 -34.84 -35.54 23.33
C LYS A 537 -35.17 -35.59 24.83
N SER A 538 -35.32 -34.43 25.47
CA SER A 538 -35.68 -34.32 26.90
C SER A 538 -37.19 -34.36 27.14
N LEU A 539 -38.00 -34.26 26.08
CA LEU A 539 -39.46 -34.35 26.19
C LEU A 539 -39.88 -35.81 26.36
N ILE A 540 -40.67 -36.07 27.40
CA ILE A 540 -41.23 -37.39 27.69
C ILE A 540 -42.71 -37.38 27.31
N ILE A 541 -43.09 -38.26 26.39
CA ILE A 541 -44.48 -38.40 25.93
C ILE A 541 -45.39 -38.68 27.13
N GLY A 542 -46.48 -37.91 27.25
CA GLY A 542 -47.45 -38.01 28.35
C GLY A 542 -47.09 -37.17 29.58
N GLN A 543 -45.91 -36.55 29.65
CA GLN A 543 -45.60 -35.57 30.71
C GLN A 543 -46.05 -34.16 30.34
N THR A 544 -46.36 -33.38 31.37
CA THR A 544 -46.88 -32.01 31.28
C THR A 544 -45.84 -31.01 31.73
N TYR A 545 -45.62 -29.99 30.91
CA TYR A 545 -44.61 -28.95 31.07
C TYR A 545 -45.26 -27.57 31.17
N CYS A 546 -44.63 -26.66 31.88
CA CYS A 546 -45.03 -25.26 31.94
C CYS A 546 -44.63 -24.55 30.63
N VAL A 547 -45.60 -24.03 29.88
CA VAL A 547 -45.39 -23.32 28.60
C VAL A 547 -45.77 -21.83 28.69
N GLY A 548 -46.01 -21.33 29.91
CA GLY A 548 -46.23 -19.93 30.18
C GLY A 548 -46.03 -19.62 31.66
N PRO A 549 -44.76 -19.57 32.15
CA PRO A 549 -44.46 -19.23 33.54
C PRO A 549 -44.92 -17.81 33.87
N THR A 550 -45.23 -17.53 35.13
CA THR A 550 -45.45 -16.14 35.57
C THR A 550 -44.11 -15.42 35.73
N HIS A 551 -44.15 -14.08 35.80
CA HIS A 551 -42.94 -13.28 35.99
C HIS A 551 -42.24 -13.53 37.34
N ASP A 552 -42.95 -14.06 38.32
CA ASP A 552 -42.45 -14.28 39.68
C ASP A 552 -41.56 -15.54 39.79
N VAL A 553 -41.54 -16.38 38.75
CA VAL A 553 -40.73 -17.62 38.67
C VAL A 553 -39.22 -17.34 38.71
N PHE A 554 -38.78 -16.12 38.40
CA PHE A 554 -37.36 -15.74 38.37
C PHE A 554 -37.02 -15.01 39.69
N PRO A 555 -36.54 -15.71 40.74
CA PRO A 555 -36.27 -15.08 42.02
C PRO A 555 -35.23 -13.96 41.88
N ALA A 556 -35.59 -12.79 42.40
CA ALA A 556 -34.70 -11.67 42.64
C ALA A 556 -33.73 -11.97 43.79
N LYS A 557 -32.83 -12.94 43.60
CA LYS A 557 -31.57 -13.14 44.35
C LYS A 557 -30.87 -14.40 43.85
N HIS A 558 -29.87 -14.23 42.99
CA HIS A 558 -28.80 -15.21 42.79
C HIS A 558 -27.43 -14.53 42.97
N PRO A 559 -26.42 -15.31 43.40
CA PRO A 559 -25.25 -14.86 44.15
C PRO A 559 -24.19 -14.19 43.27
N ASN A 560 -23.60 -13.11 43.78
CA ASN A 560 -22.39 -12.43 43.28
C ASN A 560 -22.17 -12.50 41.76
N LEU A 561 -23.07 -11.88 41.02
CA LEU A 561 -22.72 -11.32 39.72
C LEU A 561 -21.74 -10.18 39.97
N ALA A 562 -20.44 -10.41 39.78
CA ALA A 562 -19.41 -9.38 39.84
C ALA A 562 -19.75 -8.30 38.79
N GLN A 563 -20.16 -7.11 39.25
CA GLN A 563 -20.55 -5.98 38.41
C GLN A 563 -19.42 -4.95 38.38
N ASN A 564 -18.21 -5.37 37.98
CA ASN A 564 -17.08 -4.44 37.94
C ASN A 564 -17.37 -3.41 36.84
N LYS A 565 -17.70 -2.19 37.27
CA LYS A 565 -18.01 -1.05 36.41
C LYS A 565 -16.71 -0.30 36.16
N TYR A 566 -16.28 -0.19 34.91
CA TYR A 566 -15.00 0.45 34.56
C TYR A 566 -15.21 1.87 34.08
N GLY A 567 -16.12 2.11 33.13
CA GLY A 567 -16.28 3.47 32.64
C GLY A 567 -17.25 3.71 31.51
N CYS A 568 -17.48 4.99 31.27
CA CYS A 568 -18.23 5.45 30.12
C CYS A 568 -17.32 5.68 28.93
N TYR A 569 -17.55 4.96 27.84
CA TYR A 569 -16.75 5.05 26.64
C TYR A 569 -17.63 5.53 25.49
N ALA A 570 -17.20 6.61 24.84
CA ALA A 570 -17.81 7.01 23.59
C ALA A 570 -17.22 6.16 22.47
N ARG A 571 -18.07 5.89 21.50
CA ARG A 571 -17.59 5.58 20.17
C ARG A 571 -16.72 6.75 19.70
N GLU A 572 -15.65 6.49 18.96
CA GLU A 572 -14.96 7.54 18.22
C GLU A 572 -16.02 8.37 17.46
N LEU A 573 -15.90 9.71 17.48
CA LEU A 573 -16.83 10.67 16.85
C LEU A 573 -17.18 10.33 15.38
N TYR A 574 -16.47 9.39 14.76
CA TYR A 574 -16.55 9.05 13.35
C TYR A 574 -16.48 7.53 13.00
N SER A 575 -16.58 6.58 13.95
CA SER A 575 -16.55 5.14 13.62
C SER A 575 -17.94 4.49 13.49
N ARG A 576 -18.05 3.41 12.70
CA ARG A 576 -19.00 2.26 12.63
C ARG A 576 -19.14 1.32 13.84
N HIS A 577 -18.07 1.17 14.60
CA HIS A 577 -17.83 -0.02 15.42
C HIS A 577 -18.28 0.18 16.87
N SER A 578 -18.70 -0.89 17.52
CA SER A 578 -18.98 -0.90 18.96
C SER A 578 -17.68 -0.72 19.76
N VAL A 579 -17.80 -0.24 20.98
CA VAL A 579 -16.70 -0.16 21.97
C VAL A 579 -16.20 -1.55 22.42
N LEU A 580 -16.92 -2.63 22.08
CA LEU A 580 -16.57 -4.02 22.42
C LEU A 580 -16.35 -4.89 21.18
N HIS A 581 -15.39 -5.84 21.28
CA HIS A 581 -15.09 -6.79 20.21
C HIS A 581 -16.14 -7.92 20.16
N TYR A 582 -16.75 -8.15 18.99
CA TYR A 582 -17.91 -9.03 18.72
C TYR A 582 -19.22 -8.61 19.41
N ASP A 583 -19.80 -7.49 19.00
CA ASP A 583 -21.06 -7.00 19.55
C ASP A 583 -22.28 -7.75 19.01
N PHE A 584 -22.80 -8.70 19.78
CA PHE A 584 -24.20 -9.08 19.61
C PHE A 584 -25.08 -7.97 20.20
N GLN A 585 -25.85 -7.29 19.34
CA GLN A 585 -26.76 -6.23 19.77
C GLN A 585 -28.17 -6.79 19.95
N GLY A 586 -28.63 -6.84 21.20
CA GLY A 586 -29.99 -7.24 21.54
C GLY A 586 -30.77 -6.08 22.14
N HIS A 587 -31.75 -5.53 21.41
CA HIS A 587 -32.78 -4.70 22.04
C HIS A 587 -33.78 -5.65 22.74
N ARG A 588 -33.96 -5.48 24.05
CA ARG A 588 -34.86 -6.32 24.86
C ARG A 588 -35.71 -5.43 25.74
N ARG A 589 -37.01 -5.74 25.85
CA ARG A 589 -37.91 -5.02 26.76
C ARG A 589 -37.51 -5.30 28.21
N GLY A 590 -37.42 -4.25 29.02
CA GLY A 590 -37.08 -4.35 30.43
C GLY A 590 -35.62 -4.72 30.67
N MET A 591 -34.68 -3.93 30.11
CA MET A 591 -33.25 -4.13 30.27
C MET A 591 -32.77 -3.71 31.67
N THR A 592 -31.89 -4.50 32.28
CA THR A 592 -31.15 -4.15 33.51
C THR A 592 -29.69 -4.56 33.33
N VAL A 593 -28.78 -4.04 34.17
CA VAL A 593 -27.36 -4.46 34.15
C VAL A 593 -27.25 -5.98 34.30
N VAL A 594 -28.00 -6.56 35.23
CA VAL A 594 -28.05 -8.01 35.48
C VAL A 594 -28.59 -8.78 34.27
N ARG A 595 -29.62 -8.25 33.61
CA ARG A 595 -30.19 -8.90 32.42
C ARG A 595 -29.21 -8.92 31.26
N CYS A 596 -28.47 -7.84 31.06
CA CYS A 596 -27.42 -7.80 30.03
C CYS A 596 -26.27 -8.75 30.36
N GLN A 597 -25.84 -8.81 31.62
CA GLN A 597 -24.81 -9.72 32.09
C GLN A 597 -25.17 -11.20 31.86
N LEU A 598 -26.38 -11.61 32.28
CA LEU A 598 -26.87 -12.97 32.08
C LEU A 598 -27.02 -13.29 30.59
N TYR A 599 -27.47 -12.31 29.80
CA TYR A 599 -27.58 -12.45 28.35
C TYR A 599 -26.21 -12.69 27.69
N CYS A 600 -25.19 -11.94 28.07
CA CYS A 600 -23.86 -12.13 27.51
C CYS A 600 -23.23 -13.46 27.93
N LEU A 601 -23.47 -13.88 29.17
CA LEU A 601 -23.02 -15.19 29.68
C LEU A 601 -23.75 -16.37 29.02
N SER A 602 -25.02 -16.21 28.61
CA SER A 602 -25.79 -17.30 28.00
C SER A 602 -25.38 -17.60 26.55
N GLU A 603 -24.88 -16.61 25.81
CA GLU A 603 -24.48 -16.80 24.42
C GLU A 603 -23.16 -17.58 24.32
N GLU A 604 -22.11 -17.15 25.04
CA GLU A 604 -20.80 -17.81 25.08
C GLU A 604 -19.99 -17.39 26.34
N ALA A 605 -20.28 -17.99 27.50
CA ALA A 605 -19.76 -17.56 28.81
C ALA A 605 -18.25 -17.28 28.85
N ASP A 606 -17.40 -18.12 28.25
CA ASP A 606 -15.93 -17.94 28.30
C ASP A 606 -15.42 -16.81 27.40
N ARG A 607 -16.18 -16.43 26.36
CA ARG A 607 -15.82 -15.37 25.41
C ARG A 607 -16.44 -14.03 25.74
N ASN A 608 -17.62 -13.99 26.36
CA ASN A 608 -18.37 -12.76 26.62
C ASN A 608 -18.25 -12.27 28.06
N GLN A 609 -17.01 -12.12 28.51
CA GLN A 609 -16.69 -11.69 29.87
C GLN A 609 -16.78 -10.18 30.08
N VAL A 610 -16.86 -9.40 28.99
CA VAL A 610 -17.04 -7.94 29.01
C VAL A 610 -18.39 -7.59 28.38
N PHE A 611 -19.13 -6.67 28.98
CA PHE A 611 -20.43 -6.26 28.45
C PHE A 611 -20.68 -4.76 28.63
N GLY A 612 -21.56 -4.21 27.81
CA GLY A 612 -21.85 -2.80 27.76
C GLY A 612 -23.34 -2.51 27.64
N LEU A 613 -23.77 -1.39 28.20
CA LEU A 613 -25.14 -0.91 28.06
C LEU A 613 -25.18 0.44 27.37
N GLN A 614 -26.15 0.62 26.47
CA GLN A 614 -26.37 1.83 25.71
C GLN A 614 -27.86 2.18 25.68
N ASN A 615 -28.18 3.47 25.62
CA ASN A 615 -29.55 3.97 25.42
C ASN A 615 -30.61 3.47 26.43
N GLY A 616 -30.22 2.98 27.61
CA GLY A 616 -31.18 2.47 28.60
C GLY A 616 -31.69 1.05 28.32
N ASP A 617 -31.67 0.60 27.07
CA ASP A 617 -32.37 -0.63 26.65
C ASP A 617 -31.54 -1.59 25.78
N THR A 618 -30.32 -1.20 25.43
CA THR A 618 -29.46 -1.93 24.51
C THR A 618 -28.34 -2.60 25.30
N CYS A 619 -28.21 -3.91 25.12
CA CYS A 619 -27.11 -4.70 25.66
C CYS A 619 -26.11 -5.04 24.55
N LEU A 620 -24.83 -4.90 24.88
CA LEU A 620 -23.68 -5.21 24.03
C LEU A 620 -22.82 -6.26 24.75
N CYS A 621 -22.58 -7.39 24.13
CA CYS A 621 -21.69 -8.43 24.66
C CYS A 621 -20.35 -8.38 23.94
N GLY A 622 -19.26 -8.74 24.61
CA GLY A 622 -17.97 -8.87 23.94
C GLY A 622 -16.89 -9.48 24.82
N SER A 623 -15.73 -9.66 24.22
CA SER A 623 -14.60 -10.28 24.91
C SER A 623 -13.61 -9.29 25.52
N ARG A 624 -13.51 -8.09 24.93
CA ARG A 624 -12.53 -7.06 25.27
C ARG A 624 -13.06 -5.66 24.91
N LEU A 625 -12.55 -4.64 25.60
CA LEU A 625 -12.65 -3.25 25.17
C LEU A 625 -11.78 -3.04 23.93
N VAL A 626 -12.36 -2.49 22.86
CA VAL A 626 -11.66 -2.30 21.59
C VAL A 626 -10.63 -1.16 21.70
N MET A 627 -9.45 -1.35 21.12
CA MET A 627 -8.41 -0.34 21.00
C MET A 627 -8.98 0.95 20.37
N ASN A 628 -8.57 2.13 20.84
CA ASN A 628 -9.15 3.44 20.48
C ASN A 628 -10.53 3.78 21.07
N SER A 629 -11.10 2.96 21.97
CA SER A 629 -12.32 3.34 22.69
C SER A 629 -12.05 4.54 23.60
N GLN A 630 -12.67 5.68 23.30
CA GLN A 630 -12.41 6.93 24.02
C GLN A 630 -13.17 6.96 25.34
N ARG A 631 -12.43 7.04 26.45
CA ARG A 631 -13.04 7.34 27.75
C ARG A 631 -13.65 8.73 27.71
N VAL A 632 -14.92 8.81 28.10
CA VAL A 632 -15.65 10.08 28.24
C VAL A 632 -16.15 10.23 29.67
N ASP A 633 -16.64 11.42 29.98
CA ASP A 633 -17.22 11.71 31.28
C ASP A 633 -18.37 10.74 31.61
N ASP A 634 -18.35 10.16 32.81
CA ASP A 634 -19.31 9.15 33.26
C ASP A 634 -20.77 9.66 33.24
N SER A 635 -20.98 10.99 33.29
CA SER A 635 -22.32 11.58 33.14
C SER A 635 -22.97 11.28 31.79
N GLN A 636 -22.18 11.04 30.74
CA GLN A 636 -22.70 10.66 29.43
C GLN A 636 -23.31 9.25 29.42
N CYS A 637 -23.04 8.45 30.45
CA CYS A 637 -23.60 7.11 30.65
C CYS A 637 -24.64 7.02 31.77
N ALA A 638 -25.15 8.17 32.25
CA ALA A 638 -26.09 8.23 33.38
C ALA A 638 -27.54 7.86 33.04
N MET A 639 -27.83 7.36 31.82
CA MET A 639 -29.18 6.96 31.44
C MET A 639 -29.67 5.79 32.32
N HIS A 640 -30.95 5.85 32.69
CA HIS A 640 -31.59 4.81 33.47
C HIS A 640 -31.96 3.63 32.59
N CYS A 641 -31.91 2.43 33.15
CA CYS A 641 -32.27 1.23 32.42
C CYS A 641 -33.78 1.15 32.14
N SER A 642 -34.20 0.41 31.10
CA SER A 642 -35.62 0.30 30.74
C SER A 642 -36.40 -0.69 31.61
N GLY A 643 -35.69 -1.60 32.30
CA GLY A 643 -36.25 -2.61 33.21
C GLY A 643 -36.13 -2.28 34.69
N ASP A 644 -35.27 -1.33 35.06
CA ASP A 644 -35.18 -0.78 36.41
C ASP A 644 -34.76 0.69 36.38
N LYS A 645 -35.03 1.46 37.44
CA LYS A 645 -34.64 2.88 37.51
C LYS A 645 -33.15 3.07 37.85
N ARG A 646 -32.27 2.08 37.61
CA ARG A 646 -30.85 2.17 37.98
C ARG A 646 -30.07 2.96 36.91
N PRO A 647 -29.20 3.91 37.30
CA PRO A 647 -28.31 4.59 36.35
C PRO A 647 -27.14 3.68 35.94
N GLY A 648 -26.54 3.95 34.78
CA GLY A 648 -25.43 3.17 34.23
C GLY A 648 -25.81 2.32 33.02
N CYS A 649 -26.93 2.63 32.35
CA CYS A 649 -27.32 1.98 31.11
C CYS A 649 -26.87 2.77 29.86
N GLY A 650 -25.68 3.38 29.94
CA GLY A 650 -25.06 4.15 28.87
C GLY A 650 -25.79 5.45 28.57
N GLY A 651 -25.67 5.92 27.34
CA GLY A 651 -26.34 7.10 26.83
C GLY A 651 -26.37 7.09 25.31
N LYS A 652 -26.80 8.22 24.71
CA LYS A 652 -27.05 8.31 23.27
C LYS A 652 -25.83 7.89 22.43
N ASN A 653 -24.66 8.39 22.82
CA ASN A 653 -23.40 8.21 22.09
C ASN A 653 -22.30 7.57 22.95
N ALA A 654 -22.66 7.03 24.11
CA ALA A 654 -21.71 6.50 25.06
C ALA A 654 -22.24 5.20 25.66
N VAL A 655 -21.33 4.26 25.88
CA VAL A 655 -21.62 2.93 26.38
C VAL A 655 -20.97 2.78 27.75
N GLN A 656 -21.77 2.34 28.72
CA GLN A 656 -21.25 2.01 30.04
C GLN A 656 -20.69 0.60 30.00
N ILE A 657 -19.40 0.44 30.31
CA ILE A 657 -18.71 -0.85 30.29
C ILE A 657 -18.67 -1.51 31.68
N TYR A 658 -18.90 -2.82 31.67
CA TYR A 658 -18.85 -3.73 32.80
C TYR A 658 -18.04 -5.00 32.44
N SER A 659 -17.47 -5.66 33.45
CA SER A 659 -16.81 -6.96 33.30
C SER A 659 -17.26 -7.94 34.38
N ASN A 660 -17.35 -9.21 33.98
CA ASN A 660 -17.47 -10.36 34.87
C ASN A 660 -16.13 -10.72 35.53
N LEU A 661 -15.02 -10.19 35.01
CA LEU A 661 -13.66 -10.38 35.51
C LEU A 661 -13.27 -9.23 36.44
N GLU A 662 -12.31 -9.51 37.32
CA GLU A 662 -11.70 -8.54 38.23
C GLU A 662 -10.98 -7.40 37.51
N TYR A 663 -10.40 -7.68 36.33
CA TYR A 663 -9.76 -6.69 35.46
C TYR A 663 -10.43 -6.65 34.08
N LEU A 664 -10.54 -5.46 33.50
CA LEU A 664 -11.11 -5.27 32.17
C LEU A 664 -10.08 -5.72 31.13
N ARG A 665 -10.43 -6.73 30.34
CA ARG A 665 -9.59 -7.09 29.19
C ARG A 665 -9.68 -6.00 28.14
N VAL A 666 -8.53 -5.44 27.77
CA VAL A 666 -8.41 -4.38 26.76
C VAL A 666 -7.61 -4.91 25.57
N ASP A 667 -8.01 -4.49 24.37
CA ASP A 667 -7.25 -4.74 23.17
C ASP A 667 -6.08 -3.75 23.06
N SER A 668 -4.91 -4.22 22.66
CA SER A 668 -3.69 -3.41 22.64
C SER A 668 -2.69 -3.90 21.59
N LYS A 669 -1.80 -2.99 21.16
CA LYS A 669 -0.72 -3.29 20.21
C LYS A 669 0.63 -3.27 20.93
N GLU A 670 1.34 -4.40 20.87
CA GLU A 670 2.70 -4.51 21.40
C GLU A 670 3.67 -3.60 20.63
N MET A 671 4.40 -2.74 21.35
CA MET A 671 5.39 -1.82 20.79
C MET A 671 6.83 -2.33 20.98
N GLY A 672 7.02 -3.27 21.90
CA GLY A 672 8.28 -3.98 22.17
C GLY A 672 8.95 -3.54 23.48
N CYS A 673 10.22 -3.94 23.65
CA CYS A 673 11.02 -3.70 24.85
C CYS A 673 11.77 -2.36 24.83
N PHE A 674 11.73 -1.59 25.92
CA PHE A 674 12.35 -0.26 26.05
C PHE A 674 13.21 -0.15 27.31
N THR A 675 14.22 0.74 27.27
CA THR A 675 14.99 1.11 28.46
C THR A 675 14.09 1.80 29.50
N HIS A 676 14.18 1.37 30.76
CA HIS A 676 13.41 1.90 31.89
C HIS A 676 14.36 2.31 33.04
N ASP A 677 14.02 3.40 33.74
CA ASP A 677 14.72 3.91 34.92
C ASP A 677 13.66 4.36 35.94
N GLU A 678 13.76 3.91 37.19
CA GLU A 678 12.76 4.21 38.24
C GLU A 678 12.62 5.73 38.50
N LYS A 679 13.70 6.50 38.35
CA LYS A 679 13.69 7.96 38.57
C LYS A 679 13.23 8.72 37.32
N LYS A 680 13.23 8.06 36.17
CA LYS A 680 12.81 8.60 34.87
C LYS A 680 12.06 7.48 34.15
N PRO A 681 10.77 7.24 34.43
CA PRO A 681 10.07 6.10 33.85
C PRO A 681 9.90 6.24 32.33
N VAL A 682 9.78 5.09 31.65
CA VAL A 682 9.59 5.02 30.18
C VAL A 682 8.29 5.71 29.73
N LEU A 683 7.27 5.63 30.58
CA LEU A 683 5.99 6.31 30.45
C LEU A 683 5.83 7.21 31.68
N THR A 684 5.52 8.49 31.46
CA THR A 684 5.56 9.53 32.51
C THR A 684 4.19 9.85 33.10
N GLY A 685 3.20 8.99 32.88
CA GLY A 685 1.87 9.11 33.47
C GLY A 685 1.83 8.50 34.86
N ASP A 686 0.86 7.64 35.09
CA ASP A 686 0.64 6.96 36.36
C ASP A 686 1.36 5.61 36.44
N SER A 687 1.53 5.05 37.63
CA SER A 687 2.15 3.74 37.84
C SER A 687 1.71 3.07 39.13
N PHE A 688 1.71 1.75 39.18
CA PHE A 688 1.47 0.98 40.41
C PHE A 688 2.15 -0.38 40.36
N GLU A 689 2.30 -1.01 41.54
CA GLU A 689 2.85 -2.35 41.67
C GLU A 689 1.75 -3.34 42.10
N ALA A 690 1.74 -4.53 41.50
CA ALA A 690 0.86 -5.63 41.91
C ALA A 690 1.55 -6.99 41.72
N LYS A 691 1.20 -7.95 42.58
CA LYS A 691 1.82 -9.29 42.59
C LYS A 691 1.31 -10.20 41.47
N ASP A 692 0.14 -9.88 40.93
CA ASP A 692 -0.57 -10.61 39.87
C ASP A 692 -0.51 -9.86 38.53
N MET A 693 0.52 -9.06 38.31
CA MET A 693 0.65 -8.20 37.13
C MET A 693 0.59 -8.99 35.82
N SER A 694 -0.18 -8.44 34.87
CA SER A 694 -0.28 -8.91 33.50
C SER A 694 -0.62 -7.76 32.56
N ASP A 695 -0.61 -8.05 31.26
CA ASP A 695 -1.13 -7.17 30.21
C ASP A 695 -2.58 -6.76 30.45
N ASP A 696 -3.45 -7.70 30.83
CA ASP A 696 -4.85 -7.43 31.20
C ASP A 696 -4.94 -6.51 32.44
N VAL A 697 -4.10 -6.71 33.46
CA VAL A 697 -4.10 -5.89 34.70
C VAL A 697 -3.63 -4.46 34.42
N CYS A 698 -2.46 -4.31 33.80
CA CYS A 698 -1.88 -3.00 33.52
C CYS A 698 -2.67 -2.25 32.45
N GLY A 699 -3.09 -2.94 31.39
CA GLY A 699 -3.95 -2.39 30.35
C GLY A 699 -5.30 -1.93 30.88
N SER A 700 -5.95 -2.72 31.75
CA SER A 700 -7.19 -2.32 32.43
C SER A 700 -7.01 -1.01 33.20
N TYR A 701 -5.96 -0.91 34.02
CA TYR A 701 -5.70 0.27 34.85
C TYR A 701 -5.41 1.52 34.01
N CYS A 702 -4.51 1.41 33.02
CA CYS A 702 -4.14 2.55 32.19
C CYS A 702 -5.29 3.01 31.28
N SER A 703 -6.09 2.08 30.77
CA SER A 703 -7.29 2.40 29.98
C SER A 703 -8.38 3.06 30.83
N ASP A 704 -8.59 2.60 32.06
CA ASP A 704 -9.54 3.21 33.00
C ASP A 704 -9.19 4.69 33.25
N LYS A 705 -7.88 4.98 33.38
CA LYS A 705 -7.35 6.33 33.55
C LYS A 705 -7.20 7.14 32.26
N GLY A 706 -7.52 6.55 31.11
CA GLY A 706 -7.54 7.24 29.81
C GLY A 706 -6.18 7.46 29.16
N PHE A 707 -5.13 6.73 29.58
CA PHE A 707 -3.80 6.83 28.95
C PHE A 707 -3.75 6.10 27.60
N ALA A 708 -2.94 6.61 26.67
CA ALA A 708 -2.76 6.02 25.34
C ALA A 708 -1.80 4.82 25.30
N PHE A 709 -0.96 4.64 26.33
CA PHE A 709 0.05 3.60 26.43
C PHE A 709 0.08 3.00 27.83
N PHE A 710 0.45 1.73 27.90
CA PHE A 710 0.86 1.09 29.14
C PHE A 710 2.16 0.32 28.94
N GLY A 711 2.86 0.02 30.02
CA GLY A 711 4.04 -0.83 29.98
C GLY A 711 4.29 -1.53 31.30
N ILE A 712 4.97 -2.66 31.24
CA ILE A 712 5.21 -3.52 32.40
C ILE A 712 6.72 -3.69 32.60
N SER A 713 7.19 -3.52 33.83
CA SER A 713 8.58 -3.67 34.23
C SER A 713 8.70 -4.57 35.45
N GLU A 714 9.77 -5.37 35.50
CA GLU A 714 10.15 -6.21 36.64
C GLU A 714 8.97 -7.02 37.22
N ASP A 715 8.18 -7.68 36.37
CA ASP A 715 7.04 -8.58 36.71
C ASP A 715 5.93 -8.08 37.62
N THR A 716 6.06 -6.88 38.18
CA THR A 716 5.16 -6.33 39.19
C THR A 716 4.78 -4.89 38.92
N THR A 717 5.56 -4.13 38.14
CA THR A 717 5.34 -2.69 37.96
C THR A 717 4.58 -2.40 36.67
N CYS A 718 3.43 -1.74 36.79
CA CYS A 718 2.69 -1.16 35.68
C CYS A 718 3.01 0.33 35.53
N LEU A 719 3.17 0.78 34.29
CA LEU A 719 3.47 2.15 33.89
C LEU A 719 2.43 2.59 32.86
N CYS A 720 1.90 3.81 32.98
CA CYS A 720 0.94 4.39 32.04
C CYS A 720 1.50 5.69 31.46
N GLY A 721 1.06 6.08 30.26
CA GLY A 721 1.38 7.40 29.73
C GLY A 721 0.75 7.69 28.37
N ASP A 722 0.82 8.95 27.94
CA ASP A 722 0.33 9.37 26.61
C ASP A 722 1.42 9.36 25.53
N GLY A 723 2.62 8.93 25.90
CA GLY A 723 3.74 8.79 24.98
C GLY A 723 5.00 8.30 25.70
N LEU A 724 5.96 7.86 24.89
CA LEU A 724 7.27 7.40 25.36
C LEU A 724 8.14 8.59 25.76
N ALA A 725 8.86 8.47 26.88
CA ALA A 725 9.83 9.47 27.30
C ALA A 725 11.00 9.54 26.31
N LYS A 726 11.41 10.76 25.92
CA LYS A 726 12.39 11.00 24.84
C LYS A 726 13.77 10.35 25.01
N TRP A 727 14.16 10.07 26.26
CA TRP A 727 15.46 9.48 26.58
C TRP A 727 15.46 7.95 26.39
N THR A 728 14.28 7.34 26.32
CA THR A 728 14.10 5.90 26.21
C THR A 728 14.51 5.39 24.84
N LYS A 729 15.08 4.19 24.78
CA LYS A 729 15.47 3.51 23.54
C LYS A 729 14.78 2.16 23.47
N LYS A 730 14.31 1.80 22.29
CA LYS A 730 13.88 0.43 22.00
C LYS A 730 15.10 -0.48 22.00
N VAL A 731 15.02 -1.60 22.69
CA VAL A 731 16.08 -2.60 22.81
C VAL A 731 15.62 -3.93 22.20
N ALA A 732 16.52 -4.92 22.19
CA ALA A 732 16.19 -6.27 21.71
C ALA A 732 15.09 -6.89 22.59
N TRP A 733 14.20 -7.70 22.01
CA TRP A 733 13.05 -8.23 22.75
C TRP A 733 13.51 -9.15 23.89
N GLU A 734 14.63 -9.84 23.68
CA GLU A 734 15.29 -10.74 24.63
C GLU A 734 15.75 -10.04 25.91
N GLU A 735 15.83 -8.71 25.91
CA GLU A 735 16.15 -7.92 27.11
C GLU A 735 14.95 -7.76 28.04
N CYS A 736 13.72 -7.95 27.54
CA CYS A 736 12.53 -8.15 28.35
C CYS A 736 12.33 -9.67 28.42
N ASN A 737 12.83 -10.31 29.47
CA ASN A 737 12.88 -11.78 29.57
C ASN A 737 12.24 -12.31 30.85
N VAL A 738 11.59 -11.44 31.63
CA VAL A 738 10.87 -11.85 32.82
C VAL A 738 9.44 -12.18 32.40
N ASN A 739 9.00 -13.40 32.66
CA ASN A 739 7.62 -13.80 32.39
C ASN A 739 6.68 -13.24 33.45
N CYS A 740 5.46 -12.87 33.04
CA CYS A 740 4.42 -12.49 34.00
C CYS A 740 4.02 -13.69 34.88
N MET A 741 3.74 -13.45 36.16
CA MET A 741 3.48 -14.55 37.12
C MET A 741 2.21 -15.36 36.83
N VAL A 742 1.26 -14.84 36.05
CA VAL A 742 -0.14 -15.36 36.02
C VAL A 742 -0.52 -16.04 34.69
N ARG A 743 0.40 -16.28 33.73
CA ARG A 743 0.02 -16.96 32.47
C ARG A 743 1.14 -17.70 31.73
N GLU A 744 0.75 -18.70 30.94
CA GLU A 744 1.57 -19.26 29.88
C GLU A 744 1.78 -18.18 28.79
N ALA A 745 2.95 -17.54 28.79
CA ALA A 745 3.61 -16.86 27.65
C ALA A 745 3.55 -15.33 27.42
N PRO A 746 3.05 -14.42 28.29
CA PRO A 746 3.39 -13.00 28.17
C PRO A 746 4.68 -12.64 28.93
N VAL A 747 5.50 -11.80 28.31
CA VAL A 747 6.69 -11.19 28.90
C VAL A 747 6.25 -9.95 29.68
N CYS A 748 7.00 -9.60 30.74
CA CYS A 748 6.68 -8.59 31.75
C CYS A 748 7.88 -7.66 32.00
N GLY A 749 8.60 -7.33 30.93
CA GLY A 749 9.80 -6.49 31.02
C GLY A 749 11.02 -7.22 31.61
N ALA A 750 11.93 -6.44 32.22
CA ALA A 750 13.06 -6.92 33.02
C ALA A 750 13.64 -5.79 33.88
N LYS A 751 14.68 -6.05 34.66
CA LYS A 751 15.34 -5.00 35.45
C LYS A 751 15.88 -3.87 34.57
N GLY A 752 15.37 -2.66 34.79
CA GLY A 752 15.67 -1.50 33.94
C GLY A 752 15.15 -1.62 32.50
N ARG A 753 14.16 -2.48 32.26
CA ARG A 753 13.47 -2.66 30.97
C ARG A 753 11.96 -2.70 31.17
N ALA A 754 11.24 -2.11 30.23
CA ALA A 754 9.79 -2.12 30.23
C ALA A 754 9.29 -2.57 28.86
N GLU A 755 8.38 -3.52 28.85
CA GLU A 755 7.62 -3.88 27.66
C GLU A 755 6.45 -2.93 27.50
N VAL A 756 6.32 -2.28 26.35
CA VAL A 756 5.34 -1.21 26.13
C VAL A 756 4.30 -1.64 25.11
N TYR A 757 3.05 -1.25 25.38
CA TYR A 757 1.86 -1.51 24.59
C TYR A 757 1.11 -0.20 24.31
N MET A 758 0.42 -0.15 23.19
CA MET A 758 -0.38 0.99 22.74
C MET A 758 -1.87 0.65 22.83
N LEU A 759 -2.64 1.54 23.48
CA LEU A 759 -4.10 1.47 23.64
C LEU A 759 -4.84 2.36 22.61
N ASN A 760 -4.17 3.41 22.10
CA ASN A 760 -4.73 4.36 21.13
C ASN A 760 -3.71 4.71 19.99
N MET A 761 -4.15 4.69 18.73
CA MET A 761 -3.33 4.98 17.54
C MET A 761 -3.13 6.50 17.27
N PRO A 762 -2.05 6.90 16.57
CA PRO A 762 -1.85 8.29 16.13
C PRO A 762 -2.85 8.76 15.05
N LEU A 763 -3.27 10.03 15.12
CA LEU A 763 -4.21 10.71 14.20
C LEU A 763 -3.95 10.58 12.69
N LYS A 764 -2.72 10.24 12.28
CA LYS A 764 -2.35 10.06 10.87
C LYS A 764 -2.80 8.71 10.32
N GLU A 765 -2.69 7.63 11.10
CA GLU A 765 -3.14 6.28 10.74
C GLU A 765 -4.69 6.20 10.74
N ILE A 766 -5.33 6.95 11.64
CA ILE A 766 -6.79 7.13 11.70
C ILE A 766 -7.35 7.68 10.38
N LYS A 767 -6.63 8.59 9.70
CA LYS A 767 -7.05 9.14 8.40
C LYS A 767 -6.98 8.13 7.25
N GLU A 768 -6.05 7.17 7.30
CA GLU A 768 -5.95 6.10 6.30
C GLU A 768 -7.01 5.02 6.54
N GLN A 769 -7.34 4.74 7.80
CA GLN A 769 -8.41 3.84 8.20
C GLN A 769 -9.80 4.42 7.86
N LYS A 770 -9.97 5.74 7.99
CA LYS A 770 -11.16 6.51 7.57
C LYS A 770 -11.53 6.28 6.09
N LEU A 771 -10.54 6.29 5.20
CA LEU A 771 -10.77 6.07 3.77
C LEU A 771 -11.26 4.64 3.47
N ARG A 772 -10.78 3.65 4.23
CA ARG A 772 -11.20 2.24 4.10
C ARG A 772 -12.65 2.01 4.53
N VAL A 773 -13.11 2.72 5.57
CA VAL A 773 -14.49 2.60 6.10
C VAL A 773 -15.52 3.26 5.18
N GLU A 774 -15.21 4.45 4.63
CA GLU A 774 -16.09 5.11 3.64
C GLU A 774 -16.31 4.24 2.39
N ILE A 775 -15.28 3.52 1.96
CA ILE A 775 -15.36 2.56 0.85
C ILE A 775 -16.24 1.36 1.23
N SER A 776 -16.08 0.81 2.43
CA SER A 776 -16.86 -0.33 2.94
C SER A 776 -18.36 -0.01 3.12
N GLU A 777 -18.71 1.20 3.58
CA GLU A 777 -20.10 1.63 3.73
C GLU A 777 -20.80 1.82 2.39
N LYS A 778 -20.09 2.42 1.42
CA LYS A 778 -20.57 2.51 0.03
C LYS A 778 -20.83 1.13 -0.57
N MET A 779 -19.97 0.15 -0.26
CA MET A 779 -20.12 -1.24 -0.70
C MET A 779 -21.30 -1.95 -0.03
N ARG A 780 -21.63 -1.59 1.22
CA ARG A 780 -22.77 -2.13 1.97
C ARG A 780 -24.11 -1.56 1.49
N GLU A 781 -24.17 -0.28 1.14
CA GLU A 781 -25.33 0.35 0.46
C GLU A 781 -25.62 -0.31 -0.89
N LEU A 782 -24.60 -0.93 -1.49
CA LEU A 782 -24.68 -1.67 -2.76
C LEU A 782 -24.97 -3.18 -2.59
N GLY A 783 -25.19 -3.68 -1.36
CA GLY A 783 -25.70 -5.04 -1.12
C GLY A 783 -24.66 -6.18 -1.19
N ILE A 784 -23.36 -5.91 -1.03
CA ILE A 784 -22.29 -6.94 -1.12
C ILE A 784 -22.17 -7.74 0.19
N ASP A 785 -22.21 -9.08 0.12
CA ASP A 785 -22.09 -10.01 1.27
C ASP A 785 -20.67 -10.03 1.90
N ALA A 786 -20.60 -10.30 3.22
CA ALA A 786 -19.41 -10.38 4.07
C ALA A 786 -18.27 -11.24 3.49
N GLN A 787 -18.56 -12.33 2.78
CA GLN A 787 -17.52 -13.18 2.18
C GLN A 787 -16.82 -12.48 0.98
N ASN A 788 -17.52 -11.57 0.30
CA ASN A 788 -16.99 -10.74 -0.78
C ASN A 788 -16.44 -9.38 -0.29
N ARG A 789 -16.79 -8.95 0.94
CA ARG A 789 -16.23 -7.71 1.53
C ARG A 789 -14.74 -7.84 1.84
N TYR A 790 -14.29 -9.04 2.24
CA TYR A 790 -12.87 -9.28 2.50
C TYR A 790 -12.05 -9.33 1.21
N LEU A 791 -12.61 -9.86 0.12
CA LEU A 791 -11.95 -9.98 -1.20
C LEU A 791 -11.86 -8.66 -2.00
N LEU A 792 -12.68 -7.66 -1.65
CA LEU A 792 -12.74 -6.35 -2.33
C LEU A 792 -12.14 -5.20 -1.48
N ALA A 793 -11.97 -5.41 -0.17
CA ALA A 793 -11.35 -4.45 0.75
C ALA A 793 -9.82 -4.61 0.88
N THR A 794 -9.28 -5.78 0.49
CA THR A 794 -7.84 -6.05 0.27
C THR A 794 -7.46 -5.80 -1.17
#